data_AF-A0A7X8RMY2-F1
#
_entry.id   AF-A0A7X8RMY2-F1
#
_cell.length_a   1.000
_cell.length_b   1.000
_cell.length_c   1.000
_cell.angle_alpha   90.00
_cell.angle_beta   90.00
_cell.angle_gamma   90.00
#
_symmetry.space_group_name_H-M   'P 1'
#
loop_
_entity.id
_entity.type
_entity.pdbx_description
1 polymer ?
#
loop_
_entity_poly.entity_id
_entity_poly.type
_entity_poly.pdbx_seq_one_letter_code
_entity_poly.pdbx_strand_id
1 'polypeptide(L)'
;MKNKLLSAKTKNNIKVIYLILFVFINSIFSFGQQIIDNTLTINKTIIGGEICNQFDVELSITGNASQKPIEVILVIDTSGSMGNSISGDSNTPLYYAKQAAKDFINNIFSSSNNPTGKNKVGIISYNTTANAHTGLQSSGNKTGLINIINGLNAEGWTNISEGIDFAANELNSNGIHNCSTIRSIIVLTDGIANRASSSYNCGSCTSNPTTHTCCTNAAMTSGENSQNYNTGGIDYPTNVYSIALLGAITNSSVKQIARETMQGVQNSGYNETNSAANLTSIYNQIFGQLSWAAKDISVTDIIDDGFNLIPTTIQASDGSYILNNKTITWNIDYVYSEEVTLKYTVEVNSEACGKTASSTTTLNYENSNCSPASENFENPSFCVPCPTIVQNIEQDSCSNIINYSGTVTDNDSCIEVSTYTYLWEFYIDNIKNESLTTTDLQGTVTLPTIMSNQKVEGVFTTTVNSNSGCFSFVKRTEITAYPEPKLEITNPAAVCYPNTVDITSSLITTGSDSGTFTYYTDSNLQNVLANPNVVDTSGTYYILLENTNGCLISKQVTVTINALPIINQVVKVDPTIATCPNLNDGSITINATGENLSYSIDNGLTYQSSNVFDNLSQGEYKIVVKNNVTNCSITHTENITLTNPICSSDVTIVATLPNASEPNTNGQFKLSLTNAILIPTVVTFEVSGTATEGTDYDLTNTTTSITVTIPANTSSITIPVEVIDDDVLEGNETVIVKLLNSDNSIVKVANPDTATVTIADEDTSQLSIVKTTDASEPASDGLFTLSLNNQVSVATVVNFEVSGTATEETDYDLTNTTTSITATIPANTSSITLPVEVIDDDIIEENETVIVTLLSTNNLVTISPINNSSTITITDNEGGAGNGLTISDITVNEGDGTATVQVTLTGNVQGGFSVDYQTADGTAIAEDDYQSQSGTLTFAGTTEESHPITVSIADDTLIEPTE
;
A
#
# COMPACT_ATOMS: atom_id res chain seq x y z
N MET A 1 -28.61 51.30 10.28
CA MET A 1 -29.62 51.47 9.22
C MET A 1 -29.42 50.36 8.18
N LYS A 2 -30.45 50.10 7.37
CA LYS A 2 -30.58 49.06 6.34
C LYS A 2 -29.33 48.75 5.46
N ASN A 3 -29.09 47.45 5.30
CA ASN A 3 -28.92 46.70 4.03
C ASN A 3 -27.66 46.77 3.14
N LYS A 4 -27.35 45.54 2.66
CA LYS A 4 -26.82 45.10 1.35
C LYS A 4 -25.31 44.96 1.12
N LEU A 5 -24.87 43.71 1.36
CA LEU A 5 -24.38 42.74 0.35
C LEU A 5 -23.02 42.93 -0.37
N LEU A 6 -22.32 41.78 -0.40
CA LEU A 6 -21.44 41.21 -1.44
C LEU A 6 -19.93 41.49 -1.44
N SER A 7 -19.22 40.45 -0.97
CA SER A 7 -18.12 39.76 -1.67
C SER A 7 -16.66 40.14 -1.38
N ALA A 8 -15.84 39.08 -1.45
CA ALA A 8 -14.38 39.02 -1.62
C ALA A 8 -13.47 39.66 -0.55
N LYS A 9 -12.91 38.81 0.34
CA LYS A 9 -11.55 38.27 0.15
C LYS A 9 -11.16 37.31 1.28
N THR A 10 -11.08 36.02 0.96
CA THR A 10 -10.23 35.08 1.68
C THR A 10 -8.77 35.49 1.50
N LYS A 11 -8.00 35.51 2.60
CA LYS A 11 -6.54 35.57 2.54
C LYS A 11 -5.99 34.63 3.62
N ASN A 12 -5.05 33.80 3.19
CA ASN A 12 -4.49 32.64 3.88
C ASN A 12 -4.30 32.80 5.39
N ASN A 13 -4.70 31.77 6.14
CA ASN A 13 -3.88 31.28 7.24
C ASN A 13 -3.91 29.76 7.25
N ILE A 14 -2.71 29.20 7.41
CA ILE A 14 -2.39 27.77 7.33
C ILE A 14 -3.22 26.99 8.37
N LYS A 15 -3.91 25.95 7.92
CA LYS A 15 -4.35 24.84 8.76
C LYS A 15 -3.99 23.53 8.09
N VAL A 16 -3.06 22.81 8.70
CA VAL A 16 -2.81 21.40 8.48
C VAL A 16 -4.13 20.66 8.76
N ILE A 17 -4.67 19.96 7.77
CA ILE A 17 -5.82 19.08 7.95
C ILE A 17 -5.29 17.67 8.19
N TYR A 18 -5.49 17.19 9.41
CA TYR A 18 -5.34 15.78 9.75
C TYR A 18 -6.39 14.97 9.00
N LEU A 19 -5.96 13.92 8.28
CA LEU A 19 -6.85 12.90 7.75
C LEU A 19 -7.37 12.07 8.94
N ILE A 20 -8.67 12.15 9.23
CA ILE A 20 -9.32 11.32 10.26
C ILE A 20 -10.03 10.18 9.52
N LEU A 21 -9.57 8.95 9.76
CA LEU A 21 -10.20 7.73 9.28
C LEU A 21 -10.89 7.03 10.46
N PHE A 22 -12.20 6.81 10.34
CA PHE A 22 -13.09 6.05 11.24
C PHE A 22 -14.26 5.53 10.37
N VAL A 23 -14.77 4.31 10.47
CA VAL A 23 -14.28 3.10 11.17
C VAL A 23 -15.02 1.89 10.60
N PHE A 24 -14.38 0.72 10.54
CA PHE A 24 -15.06 -0.58 10.59
C PHE A 24 -14.40 -1.39 11.71
N ILE A 25 -15.18 -1.79 12.71
CA ILE A 25 -14.78 -2.63 13.84
C ILE A 25 -15.32 -4.03 13.50
N ASN A 26 -14.53 -5.09 13.31
CA ASN A 26 -13.64 -5.71 14.30
C ASN A 26 -12.41 -6.39 13.64
N SER A 27 -11.40 -5.63 13.24
CA SER A 27 -10.06 -6.17 12.99
C SER A 27 -9.03 -5.28 13.68
N ILE A 28 -8.27 -5.87 14.61
CA ILE A 28 -7.24 -5.16 15.38
C ILE A 28 -6.03 -5.01 14.45
N PHE A 29 -5.95 -3.88 13.76
CA PHE A 29 -4.77 -3.48 13.01
C PHE A 29 -3.83 -2.69 13.91
N SER A 30 -2.57 -3.10 13.97
CA SER A 30 -1.55 -2.41 14.74
C SER A 30 -0.24 -2.38 13.94
N PHE A 31 0.40 -1.21 13.90
CA PHE A 31 1.57 -0.91 13.07
C PHE A 31 2.68 -0.27 13.91
N GLY A 32 3.93 -0.63 13.63
CA GLY A 32 5.14 -0.03 14.23
C GLY A 32 6.15 0.28 13.14
N GLN A 33 6.01 1.46 12.51
CA GLN A 33 6.87 1.91 11.41
C GLN A 33 7.99 2.82 11.95
N GLN A 34 9.24 2.42 11.74
CA GLN A 34 10.42 3.20 12.11
C GLN A 34 11.26 3.53 10.88
N ILE A 35 11.42 4.82 10.62
CA ILE A 35 12.42 5.35 9.69
C ILE A 35 13.76 5.39 10.45
N ILE A 36 14.73 4.57 10.05
CA ILE A 36 16.05 4.51 10.69
C ILE A 36 16.91 5.67 10.19
N ASP A 37 16.96 5.84 8.87
CA ASP A 37 17.54 6.99 8.19
C ASP A 37 16.82 7.24 6.84
N ASN A 38 17.35 8.16 6.02
CA ASN A 38 16.75 8.48 4.72
C ASN A 38 16.82 7.33 3.69
N THR A 39 17.55 6.25 3.98
CA THR A 39 17.78 5.11 3.09
C THR A 39 17.10 3.82 3.56
N LEU A 40 16.78 3.66 4.85
CA LEU A 40 16.18 2.43 5.38
C LEU A 40 14.99 2.71 6.30
N THR A 41 13.85 2.10 5.98
CA THR A 41 12.66 2.04 6.83
C THR A 41 12.39 0.59 7.21
N ILE A 42 12.03 0.35 8.46
CA ILE A 42 11.54 -0.95 8.93
C ILE A 42 10.12 -0.82 9.46
N ASN A 43 9.33 -1.86 9.31
CA ASN A 43 7.96 -1.90 9.77
C ASN A 43 7.61 -3.29 10.30
N LYS A 44 6.81 -3.34 11.35
CA LYS A 44 6.19 -4.55 11.84
C LYS A 44 4.69 -4.32 11.90
N THR A 45 3.94 -5.25 11.32
CA THR A 45 2.48 -5.23 11.33
C THR A 45 1.95 -6.52 11.92
N ILE A 46 0.83 -6.41 12.63
CA ILE A 46 0.14 -7.56 13.21
C ILE A 46 -1.34 -7.40 12.87
N ILE A 47 -1.89 -8.43 12.23
CA ILE A 47 -3.27 -8.48 11.76
C ILE A 47 -3.93 -9.72 12.39
N GLY A 48 -5.18 -9.61 12.83
CA GLY A 48 -5.95 -10.78 13.25
C GLY A 48 -6.19 -11.70 12.05
N GLY A 49 -5.72 -12.94 12.12
CA GLY A 49 -5.80 -13.89 11.01
C GLY A 49 -7.21 -14.41 10.76
N GLU A 50 -7.40 -15.12 9.65
CA GLU A 50 -8.70 -15.73 9.28
C GLU A 50 -9.21 -16.77 10.30
N ILE A 51 -8.31 -17.32 11.10
CA ILE A 51 -8.61 -18.30 12.16
C ILE A 51 -8.48 -17.61 13.52
N CYS A 52 -9.51 -17.75 14.36
CA CYS A 52 -9.49 -17.30 15.74
C CYS A 52 -8.24 -17.77 16.51
N ASN A 53 -7.68 -16.88 17.34
CA ASN A 53 -6.42 -17.04 18.08
C ASN A 53 -5.14 -17.07 17.25
N GLN A 54 -5.24 -16.90 15.93
CA GLN A 54 -4.10 -16.73 15.04
C GLN A 54 -3.91 -15.26 14.65
N PHE A 55 -2.65 -14.84 14.57
CA PHE A 55 -2.25 -13.51 14.17
C PHE A 55 -1.19 -13.62 13.08
N ASP A 56 -1.44 -12.95 11.96
CA ASP A 56 -0.48 -12.82 10.88
C ASP A 56 0.45 -11.66 11.22
N VAL A 57 1.74 -11.98 11.30
CA VAL A 57 2.83 -11.04 11.55
C VAL A 57 3.57 -10.84 10.23
N GLU A 58 3.75 -9.58 9.87
CA GLU A 58 4.54 -9.18 8.71
C GLU A 58 5.61 -8.19 9.14
N LEU A 59 6.87 -8.59 8.95
CA LEU A 59 8.02 -7.69 8.99
C LEU A 59 8.27 -7.18 7.58
N SER A 60 8.48 -5.88 7.40
CA SER A 60 8.99 -5.35 6.14
C SER A 60 10.22 -4.47 6.35
N ILE A 61 11.11 -4.50 5.35
CA ILE A 61 12.29 -3.66 5.24
C ILE A 61 12.18 -2.97 3.88
N THR A 62 12.02 -1.65 3.90
CA THR A 62 11.94 -0.82 2.69
C THR A 62 13.25 -0.05 2.53
N GLY A 63 13.96 -0.33 1.45
CA GLY A 63 15.13 0.44 1.04
C GLY A 63 14.77 1.62 0.15
N ASN A 64 15.56 2.68 0.25
CA ASN A 64 15.52 3.87 -0.59
C ASN A 64 16.97 4.22 -0.99
N ALA A 65 17.53 3.40 -1.88
CA ALA A 65 18.89 3.51 -2.39
C ALA A 65 19.09 4.76 -3.24
N SER A 66 20.17 5.51 -2.95
CA SER A 66 20.62 6.63 -3.79
C SER A 66 21.82 6.22 -4.66
N GLN A 67 21.92 6.80 -5.86
CA GLN A 67 23.05 6.56 -6.77
C GLN A 67 24.38 6.91 -6.08
N LYS A 68 25.38 6.02 -6.22
CA LYS A 68 26.74 6.20 -5.69
C LYS A 68 27.37 7.49 -6.25
N PRO A 69 27.88 8.41 -5.41
CA PRO A 69 28.77 9.46 -5.87
C PRO A 69 30.01 8.87 -6.54
N ILE A 70 30.51 9.53 -7.58
CA ILE A 70 31.64 9.07 -8.39
C ILE A 70 32.78 10.07 -8.29
N GLU A 71 33.98 9.60 -7.95
CA GLU A 71 35.22 10.37 -7.95
C GLU A 71 36.18 9.80 -8.99
N VAL A 72 36.42 10.57 -10.06
CA VAL A 72 37.28 10.16 -11.17
C VAL A 72 38.49 11.07 -11.32
N ILE A 73 39.66 10.49 -11.55
CA ILE A 73 40.83 11.22 -12.06
C ILE A 73 41.03 10.88 -13.54
N LEU A 74 40.98 11.91 -14.39
CA LEU A 74 41.39 11.81 -15.79
C LEU A 74 42.91 12.00 -15.85
N VAL A 75 43.61 10.99 -16.33
CA VAL A 75 45.08 10.96 -16.47
C VAL A 75 45.43 11.03 -17.96
N ILE A 76 45.72 12.24 -18.42
CA ILE A 76 45.84 12.57 -19.85
C ILE A 76 47.33 12.64 -20.21
N ASP A 77 47.74 11.79 -21.14
CA ASP A 77 49.08 11.86 -21.73
C ASP A 77 49.23 13.14 -22.58
N THR A 78 50.28 13.88 -22.29
CA THR A 78 50.67 15.12 -22.97
C THR A 78 52.11 15.06 -23.48
N SER A 79 52.66 13.84 -23.62
CA SER A 79 53.97 13.61 -24.19
C SER A 79 54.05 14.01 -25.66
N GLY A 80 55.27 14.19 -26.19
CA GLY A 80 55.47 14.60 -27.58
C GLY A 80 54.88 13.63 -28.60
N SER A 81 54.76 12.34 -28.27
CA SER A 81 54.18 11.34 -29.18
C SER A 81 52.67 11.52 -29.39
N MET A 82 51.97 12.07 -28.38
CA MET A 82 50.56 12.44 -28.48
C MET A 82 50.28 13.57 -29.48
N GLY A 83 51.32 14.28 -29.95
CA GLY A 83 51.26 15.29 -31.01
C GLY A 83 51.56 14.75 -32.42
N ASN A 84 51.90 13.46 -32.56
CA ASN A 84 52.22 12.87 -33.85
C ASN A 84 50.98 12.77 -34.77
N SER A 85 51.19 12.92 -36.08
CA SER A 85 50.15 12.76 -37.09
C SER A 85 49.66 11.31 -37.17
N ILE A 86 48.35 11.13 -37.32
CA ILE A 86 47.71 9.83 -37.61
C ILE A 86 47.61 9.69 -39.14
N SER A 87 47.84 8.48 -39.67
CA SER A 87 47.86 8.27 -41.12
C SER A 87 46.44 8.35 -41.72
N GLY A 88 46.17 9.39 -42.50
CA GLY A 88 44.88 9.60 -43.16
C GLY A 88 43.85 10.36 -42.31
N ASP A 89 44.30 11.04 -41.27
CA ASP A 89 43.47 11.79 -40.33
C ASP A 89 44.17 13.13 -40.02
N SER A 90 43.40 14.23 -40.00
CA SER A 90 43.92 15.58 -39.71
C SER A 90 44.19 15.81 -38.21
N ASN A 91 43.75 14.90 -37.35
CA ASN A 91 43.84 15.01 -35.90
C ASN A 91 45.03 14.23 -35.32
N THR A 92 45.33 14.52 -34.04
CA THR A 92 46.39 13.87 -33.26
C THR A 92 45.81 13.00 -32.13
N PRO A 93 46.57 12.07 -31.54
CA PRO A 93 46.14 11.36 -30.34
C PRO A 93 45.71 12.29 -29.20
N LEU A 94 46.40 13.42 -28.99
CA LEU A 94 46.03 14.43 -27.99
C LEU A 94 44.68 15.06 -28.28
N TYR A 95 44.33 15.33 -29.55
CA TYR A 95 43.01 15.83 -29.91
C TYR A 95 41.91 14.86 -29.45
N TYR A 96 42.05 13.56 -29.76
CA TYR A 96 41.05 12.57 -29.35
C TYR A 96 41.02 12.34 -27.83
N ALA A 97 42.16 12.39 -27.14
CA ALA A 97 42.20 12.39 -25.68
C ALA A 97 41.43 13.58 -25.08
N LYS A 98 41.60 14.80 -25.64
CA LYS A 98 40.85 15.99 -25.22
C LYS A 98 39.35 15.84 -25.46
N GLN A 99 38.92 15.33 -26.62
CA GLN A 99 37.50 15.17 -26.92
C GLN A 99 36.84 14.17 -25.97
N ALA A 100 37.44 12.98 -25.77
CA ALA A 100 36.94 11.98 -24.83
C ALA A 100 36.91 12.48 -23.38
N ALA A 101 37.92 13.24 -22.94
CA ALA A 101 37.94 13.84 -21.60
C ALA A 101 36.83 14.90 -21.41
N LYS A 102 36.54 15.71 -22.42
CA LYS A 102 35.43 16.69 -22.38
C LYS A 102 34.06 16.01 -22.39
N ASP A 103 33.89 15.00 -23.25
CA ASP A 103 32.67 14.18 -23.30
C ASP A 103 32.41 13.51 -21.95
N PHE A 104 33.45 12.95 -21.32
CA PHE A 104 33.36 12.38 -19.98
C PHE A 104 32.86 13.40 -18.94
N ILE A 105 33.44 14.60 -18.92
CA ILE A 105 33.05 15.69 -18.00
C ILE A 105 31.62 16.19 -18.27
N ASN A 106 31.18 16.19 -19.54
CA ASN A 106 29.81 16.54 -19.89
C ASN A 106 28.83 15.49 -19.36
N ASN A 107 29.12 14.20 -19.56
CA ASN A 107 28.27 13.11 -19.14
C ASN A 107 28.24 12.90 -17.61
N ILE A 108 29.39 12.87 -16.92
CA ILE A 108 29.44 12.63 -15.45
C ILE A 108 28.79 13.75 -14.62
N PHE A 109 28.59 14.94 -15.21
CA PHE A 109 27.91 16.07 -14.59
C PHE A 109 26.54 16.39 -15.21
N SER A 110 25.98 15.51 -16.05
CA SER A 110 24.57 15.63 -16.44
C SER A 110 23.65 15.46 -15.23
N SER A 111 22.43 15.99 -15.30
CA SER A 111 21.40 15.77 -14.28
C SER A 111 21.08 14.29 -14.07
N SER A 112 21.07 13.50 -15.15
CA SER A 112 20.83 12.05 -15.13
C SER A 112 21.93 11.24 -14.44
N ASN A 113 23.21 11.60 -14.62
CA ASN A 113 24.34 10.84 -14.07
C ASN A 113 24.85 11.39 -12.73
N ASN A 114 24.46 12.61 -12.35
CA ASN A 114 24.82 13.28 -11.09
C ASN A 114 23.59 13.77 -10.28
N PRO A 115 22.55 12.95 -10.06
CA PRO A 115 21.33 13.39 -9.36
C PRO A 115 21.60 13.76 -7.89
N THR A 116 22.68 13.26 -7.29
CA THR A 116 23.10 13.64 -5.93
C THR A 116 23.89 14.95 -5.87
N GLY A 117 24.34 15.48 -7.02
CA GLY A 117 25.25 16.62 -7.12
C GLY A 117 26.68 16.38 -6.59
N LYS A 118 27.01 15.14 -6.18
CA LYS A 118 28.24 14.81 -5.45
C LYS A 118 29.37 14.25 -6.31
N ASN A 119 29.16 13.98 -7.60
CA ASN A 119 30.24 13.52 -8.48
C ASN A 119 31.39 14.54 -8.53
N LYS A 120 32.62 14.05 -8.69
CA LYS A 120 33.84 14.87 -8.83
C LYS A 120 34.76 14.35 -9.92
N VAL A 121 35.46 15.28 -10.57
CA VAL A 121 36.51 15.00 -11.55
C VAL A 121 37.77 15.78 -11.19
N GLY A 122 38.92 15.10 -11.16
CA GLY A 122 40.25 15.72 -11.15
C GLY A 122 40.95 15.53 -12.49
N ILE A 123 41.91 16.41 -12.83
CA ILE A 123 42.68 16.32 -14.08
C ILE A 123 44.18 16.35 -13.76
N ILE A 124 44.85 15.28 -14.18
CA ILE A 124 46.29 15.16 -14.19
C ILE A 124 46.71 15.03 -15.65
N SER A 125 47.69 15.84 -16.06
CA SER A 125 48.43 15.57 -17.29
C SER A 125 49.79 15.00 -16.92
N TYR A 126 50.42 14.27 -17.84
CA TYR A 126 51.83 13.90 -17.69
C TYR A 126 52.58 13.98 -19.00
N ASN A 127 53.87 14.26 -18.89
CA ASN A 127 54.82 14.08 -19.97
C ASN A 127 56.14 13.55 -19.39
N THR A 128 57.19 14.35 -19.47
CA THR A 128 58.44 14.22 -18.72
C THR A 128 58.19 14.17 -17.20
N THR A 129 57.20 14.92 -16.72
CA THR A 129 56.74 14.91 -15.32
C THR A 129 55.22 14.93 -15.28
N ALA A 130 54.62 14.42 -14.19
CA ALA A 130 53.18 14.61 -13.94
C ALA A 130 52.88 16.03 -13.44
N ASN A 131 51.72 16.56 -13.80
CA ASN A 131 51.20 17.84 -13.37
C ASN A 131 49.70 17.71 -13.05
N ALA A 132 49.33 17.91 -11.78
CA ALA A 132 47.95 18.07 -11.38
C ALA A 132 47.50 19.51 -11.67
N HIS A 133 46.75 19.68 -12.74
CA HIS A 133 46.13 20.97 -13.08
C HIS A 133 45.01 21.31 -12.09
N THR A 134 44.32 20.29 -11.56
CA THR A 134 43.39 20.43 -10.44
C THR A 134 43.15 19.09 -9.74
N GLY A 135 43.01 19.13 -8.41
CA GLY A 135 42.46 18.01 -7.62
C GLY A 135 40.96 17.85 -7.83
N LEU A 136 40.33 16.90 -7.14
CA LEU A 136 38.90 16.56 -7.34
C LEU A 136 37.94 17.79 -7.25
N GLN A 137 37.32 18.16 -8.37
CA GLN A 137 36.35 19.26 -8.47
C GLN A 137 34.91 18.74 -8.67
N SER A 138 33.92 19.39 -8.08
CA SER A 138 32.49 19.12 -8.35
C SER A 138 31.99 19.79 -9.64
N SER A 139 30.76 19.47 -10.05
CA SER A 139 30.09 20.02 -11.25
C SER A 139 30.09 21.55 -11.34
N GLY A 140 30.13 22.26 -10.21
CA GLY A 140 30.23 23.73 -10.17
C GLY A 140 31.48 24.31 -10.83
N ASN A 141 32.53 23.51 -11.05
CA ASN A 141 33.75 23.93 -11.76
C ASN A 141 33.90 23.23 -13.15
N LYS A 142 32.79 22.75 -13.73
CA LYS A 142 32.76 22.10 -15.06
C LYS A 142 33.52 22.90 -16.13
N THR A 143 33.25 24.20 -16.25
CA THR A 143 33.91 25.08 -17.23
C THR A 143 35.42 25.20 -17.01
N GLY A 144 35.88 25.22 -15.74
CA GLY A 144 37.31 25.25 -15.42
C GLY A 144 38.03 23.97 -15.85
N LEU A 145 37.40 22.81 -15.63
CA LEU A 145 37.91 21.51 -16.08
C LEU A 145 38.02 21.42 -17.62
N ILE A 146 37.00 21.88 -18.35
CA ILE A 146 37.01 21.93 -19.82
C ILE A 146 38.13 22.87 -20.33
N ASN A 147 38.32 24.02 -19.69
CA ASN A 147 39.39 24.98 -20.05
C ASN A 147 40.79 24.41 -19.84
N ILE A 148 41.01 23.65 -18.76
CA ILE A 148 42.26 22.91 -18.53
C ILE A 148 42.55 21.95 -19.70
N ILE A 149 41.55 21.14 -20.10
CA ILE A 149 41.71 20.17 -21.20
C ILE A 149 42.01 20.86 -22.52
N ASN A 150 41.29 21.93 -22.85
CA ASN A 150 41.53 22.71 -24.06
C ASN A 150 42.97 23.24 -24.12
N GLY A 151 43.54 23.66 -22.98
CA GLY A 151 44.90 24.20 -22.86
C GLY A 151 46.06 23.19 -22.86
N LEU A 152 45.81 21.88 -22.84
CA LEU A 152 46.89 20.87 -22.85
C LEU A 152 47.66 20.86 -24.19
N ASN A 153 48.98 20.69 -24.17
CA ASN A 153 49.83 20.64 -25.36
C ASN A 153 50.76 19.43 -25.33
N ALA A 154 51.12 18.88 -26.50
CA ALA A 154 51.99 17.71 -26.61
C ALA A 154 53.47 18.12 -26.60
N GLU A 155 54.22 17.69 -25.59
CA GLU A 155 55.66 17.97 -25.46
C GLU A 155 56.38 16.93 -24.59
N GLY A 156 57.70 16.79 -24.73
CA GLY A 156 58.52 16.00 -23.80
C GLY A 156 58.35 14.47 -23.90
N TRP A 157 58.77 13.78 -22.84
CA TRP A 157 58.81 12.31 -22.74
C TRP A 157 57.46 11.73 -22.25
N THR A 158 57.35 10.41 -22.17
CA THR A 158 56.11 9.68 -21.84
C THR A 158 56.29 8.91 -20.53
N ASN A 159 55.93 9.50 -19.39
CA ASN A 159 56.08 8.93 -18.06
C ASN A 159 54.75 8.42 -17.45
N ILE A 160 54.20 7.36 -18.04
CA ILE A 160 52.90 6.78 -17.66
C ILE A 160 52.84 6.44 -16.15
N SER A 161 53.93 5.86 -15.60
CA SER A 161 54.00 5.51 -14.18
C SER A 161 53.89 6.70 -13.22
N GLU A 162 54.42 7.88 -13.59
CA GLU A 162 54.34 9.06 -12.72
C GLU A 162 52.95 9.71 -12.77
N GLY A 163 52.27 9.64 -13.93
CA GLY A 163 50.88 10.08 -14.06
C GLY A 163 49.90 9.25 -13.23
N ILE A 164 50.05 7.92 -13.24
CA ILE A 164 49.22 6.99 -12.45
C ILE A 164 49.55 7.08 -10.95
N ASP A 165 50.84 7.10 -10.57
CA ASP A 165 51.26 7.30 -9.17
C ASP A 165 50.65 8.60 -8.61
N PHE A 166 50.64 9.70 -9.37
CA PHE A 166 50.03 10.96 -8.94
C PHE A 166 48.51 10.84 -8.79
N ALA A 167 47.81 10.19 -9.73
CA ALA A 167 46.37 9.96 -9.67
C ALA A 167 45.94 9.14 -8.46
N ALA A 168 46.68 8.07 -8.16
CA ALA A 168 46.49 7.26 -6.96
C ALA A 168 46.69 8.10 -5.70
N ASN A 169 47.76 8.89 -5.62
CA ASN A 169 48.03 9.76 -4.46
C ASN A 169 46.96 10.84 -4.26
N GLU A 170 46.40 11.42 -5.32
CA GLU A 170 45.30 12.40 -5.24
C GLU A 170 44.02 11.75 -4.67
N LEU A 171 43.60 10.58 -5.19
CA LEU A 171 42.44 9.84 -4.65
C LEU A 171 42.67 9.39 -3.20
N ASN A 172 43.88 8.95 -2.86
CA ASN A 172 44.23 8.49 -1.51
C ASN A 172 44.32 9.63 -0.48
N SER A 173 44.64 10.86 -0.91
CA SER A 173 44.78 12.02 -0.02
C SER A 173 43.49 12.83 0.10
N ASN A 174 42.76 13.00 -1.00
CA ASN A 174 41.65 13.97 -1.13
C ASN A 174 40.30 13.33 -1.48
N GLY A 175 40.28 12.04 -1.82
CA GLY A 175 39.06 11.28 -2.11
C GLY A 175 38.30 10.83 -0.85
N ILE A 176 37.05 10.42 -1.05
CA ILE A 176 36.19 9.88 -0.01
C ILE A 176 36.51 8.39 0.20
N HIS A 177 36.65 8.01 1.47
CA HIS A 177 37.05 6.67 1.89
C HIS A 177 35.86 5.93 2.53
N ASN A 178 34.89 5.54 1.69
CA ASN A 178 33.74 4.71 2.07
C ASN A 178 33.31 3.79 0.90
N CYS A 179 32.42 2.84 1.16
CA CYS A 179 31.94 1.90 0.13
C CYS A 179 30.83 2.45 -0.79
N SER A 180 30.24 3.58 -0.44
CA SER A 180 29.18 4.23 -1.23
C SER A 180 29.71 5.16 -2.31
N THR A 181 31.02 5.44 -2.33
CA THR A 181 31.66 6.26 -3.38
C THR A 181 32.43 5.36 -4.37
N ILE A 182 32.19 5.54 -5.67
CA ILE A 182 32.99 4.89 -6.71
C ILE A 182 34.26 5.71 -6.94
N ARG A 183 35.42 5.06 -6.89
CA ARG A 183 36.72 5.66 -7.18
C ARG A 183 37.24 5.13 -8.51
N SER A 184 37.68 6.01 -9.41
CA SER A 184 38.20 5.58 -10.71
C SER A 184 39.36 6.42 -11.22
N ILE A 185 40.26 5.77 -11.96
CA ILE A 185 41.36 6.39 -12.71
C ILE A 185 41.14 6.03 -14.18
N ILE A 186 41.12 7.03 -15.06
CA ILE A 186 40.96 6.83 -16.50
C ILE A 186 42.21 7.36 -17.20
N VAL A 187 43.02 6.45 -17.76
CA VAL A 187 44.29 6.78 -18.41
C VAL A 187 44.10 6.87 -19.93
N LEU A 188 44.35 8.03 -20.52
CA LEU A 188 44.28 8.26 -21.97
C LEU A 188 45.69 8.51 -22.52
N THR A 189 46.21 7.60 -23.34
CA THR A 189 47.63 7.61 -23.80
C THR A 189 47.81 6.85 -25.12
N ASP A 190 48.84 7.18 -25.89
CA ASP A 190 49.30 6.36 -27.02
C ASP A 190 50.17 5.16 -26.56
N GLY A 191 50.51 5.09 -25.26
CA GLY A 191 50.86 3.85 -24.55
C GLY A 191 52.34 3.47 -24.52
N ILE A 192 53.26 4.28 -25.04
CA ILE A 192 54.69 3.94 -25.05
C ILE A 192 55.45 4.64 -23.91
N ALA A 193 55.49 4.00 -22.73
CA ALA A 193 56.30 4.47 -21.61
C ALA A 193 57.80 4.48 -21.94
N ASN A 194 58.33 5.66 -22.27
CA ASN A 194 59.74 5.91 -22.56
C ASN A 194 60.45 6.70 -21.43
N ARG A 195 59.76 6.87 -20.29
CA ARG A 195 60.28 7.37 -19.01
C ARG A 195 59.52 6.67 -17.86
N ALA A 196 60.11 6.65 -16.67
CA ALA A 196 59.50 6.10 -15.46
C ALA A 196 59.73 7.04 -14.27
N SER A 197 58.87 6.97 -13.24
CA SER A 197 59.08 7.63 -11.95
C SER A 197 60.35 7.10 -11.27
N SER A 198 61.01 7.95 -10.48
CA SER A 198 62.27 7.61 -9.80
C SER A 198 62.10 6.48 -8.76
N SER A 199 60.88 6.26 -8.25
CA SER A 199 60.49 5.13 -7.41
C SER A 199 60.82 3.76 -8.03
N TYR A 200 60.71 3.63 -9.36
CA TYR A 200 60.92 2.38 -10.09
C TYR A 200 62.39 2.11 -10.50
N ASN A 201 63.31 3.04 -10.23
CA ASN A 201 64.76 2.88 -10.43
C ASN A 201 65.19 2.46 -11.86
N CYS A 202 64.46 2.89 -12.91
CA CYS A 202 64.80 2.54 -14.29
C CYS A 202 66.06 3.26 -14.81
N GLY A 203 67.11 2.49 -15.10
CA GLY A 203 68.40 3.03 -15.57
C GLY A 203 68.45 3.43 -17.05
N SER A 204 67.57 2.89 -17.90
CA SER A 204 67.39 3.32 -19.29
C SER A 204 66.01 2.94 -19.82
N CYS A 205 65.42 3.83 -20.61
CA CYS A 205 64.17 3.61 -21.36
C CYS A 205 64.45 3.74 -22.86
N THR A 206 63.62 3.09 -23.69
CA THR A 206 63.72 3.16 -25.16
C THR A 206 62.47 3.80 -25.73
N SER A 207 62.60 4.76 -26.64
CA SER A 207 61.46 5.50 -27.22
C SER A 207 60.53 4.65 -28.09
N ASN A 208 61.02 3.55 -28.66
CA ASN A 208 60.27 2.64 -29.53
C ASN A 208 60.60 1.18 -29.16
N PRO A 209 60.09 0.66 -28.03
CA PRO A 209 60.41 -0.68 -27.55
C PRO A 209 59.65 -1.76 -28.33
N THR A 210 60.35 -2.80 -28.79
CA THR A 210 59.75 -4.00 -29.42
C THR A 210 59.62 -5.19 -28.47
N THR A 211 60.05 -5.01 -27.22
CA THR A 211 59.89 -5.91 -26.07
C THR A 211 59.67 -5.06 -24.83
N HIS A 212 58.99 -5.56 -23.80
CA HIS A 212 58.86 -4.83 -22.54
C HIS A 212 60.23 -4.37 -21.98
N THR A 213 60.24 -3.14 -21.45
CA THR A 213 61.38 -2.49 -20.81
C THR A 213 61.08 -2.24 -19.33
N CYS A 214 62.07 -1.76 -18.57
CA CYS A 214 61.83 -1.30 -17.21
C CYS A 214 60.68 -0.28 -17.14
N CYS A 215 60.55 0.60 -18.13
CA CYS A 215 59.66 1.75 -18.07
C CYS A 215 58.22 1.39 -18.45
N THR A 216 58.02 0.41 -19.34
CA THR A 216 56.70 -0.21 -19.55
C THR A 216 56.28 -1.10 -18.38
N ASN A 217 57.23 -1.80 -17.73
CA ASN A 217 56.93 -2.57 -16.51
C ASN A 217 56.57 -1.65 -15.33
N ALA A 218 57.27 -0.52 -15.17
CA ALA A 218 56.95 0.50 -14.18
C ALA A 218 55.53 1.07 -14.37
N ALA A 219 55.08 1.24 -15.62
CA ALA A 219 53.71 1.65 -15.90
C ALA A 219 52.69 0.60 -15.43
N MET A 220 52.90 -0.69 -15.76
CA MET A 220 52.03 -1.78 -15.30
C MET A 220 52.00 -1.88 -13.76
N THR A 221 53.16 -1.88 -13.09
CA THR A 221 53.24 -1.93 -11.62
C THR A 221 52.63 -0.69 -10.96
N SER A 222 52.71 0.50 -11.56
CA SER A 222 52.00 1.68 -11.08
C SER A 222 50.48 1.52 -11.20
N GLY A 223 50.02 0.97 -12.32
CA GLY A 223 48.64 0.51 -12.51
C GLY A 223 48.19 -0.42 -11.40
N GLU A 224 48.84 -1.58 -11.25
CA GLU A 224 48.58 -2.58 -10.20
C GLU A 224 48.52 -1.96 -8.79
N ASN A 225 49.51 -1.14 -8.43
CA ASN A 225 49.56 -0.45 -7.13
C ASN A 225 48.41 0.54 -6.90
N SER A 226 47.82 1.09 -7.97
CA SER A 226 46.73 2.07 -7.89
C SER A 226 45.33 1.42 -7.78
N GLN A 227 45.20 0.11 -8.00
CA GLN A 227 43.92 -0.60 -8.05
C GLN A 227 43.28 -0.83 -6.67
N ASN A 228 44.03 -0.67 -5.57
CA ASN A 228 43.50 -0.76 -4.22
C ASN A 228 44.30 0.11 -3.26
N TYR A 229 43.61 0.85 -2.38
CA TYR A 229 44.22 1.60 -1.30
C TYR A 229 43.85 0.99 0.06
N ASN A 230 44.84 0.42 0.75
CA ASN A 230 44.65 -0.08 2.12
C ASN A 230 45.01 1.01 3.14
N THR A 231 44.08 1.34 4.05
CA THR A 231 44.38 2.17 5.22
C THR A 231 43.57 1.71 6.42
N GLY A 232 44.20 1.69 7.61
CA GLY A 232 43.57 1.19 8.83
C GLY A 232 43.17 -0.31 8.82
N GLY A 233 43.59 -1.08 7.80
CA GLY A 233 43.15 -2.46 7.59
C GLY A 233 41.88 -2.60 6.74
N ILE A 234 41.38 -1.51 6.15
CA ILE A 234 40.25 -1.49 5.22
C ILE A 234 40.79 -1.26 3.80
N ASP A 235 40.31 -2.05 2.84
CA ASP A 235 40.63 -1.95 1.42
C ASP A 235 39.60 -1.04 0.70
N TYR A 236 40.09 -0.04 -0.02
CA TYR A 236 39.32 0.84 -0.87
C TYR A 236 39.69 0.58 -2.34
N PRO A 237 38.96 -0.30 -3.05
CA PRO A 237 39.26 -0.62 -4.44
C PRO A 237 39.08 0.62 -5.33
N THR A 238 39.91 0.72 -6.36
CA THR A 238 39.86 1.79 -7.36
C THR A 238 39.81 1.16 -8.75
N ASN A 239 38.84 1.60 -9.55
CA ASN A 239 38.65 1.11 -10.91
C ASN A 239 39.61 1.85 -11.85
N VAL A 240 40.61 1.16 -12.35
CA VAL A 240 41.59 1.67 -13.31
C VAL A 240 41.16 1.24 -14.70
N TYR A 241 40.91 2.22 -15.56
CA TYR A 241 40.58 2.08 -16.97
C TYR A 241 41.73 2.60 -17.83
N SER A 242 42.01 1.94 -18.95
CA SER A 242 43.01 2.39 -19.91
C SER A 242 42.45 2.50 -21.34
N ILE A 243 42.75 3.63 -21.97
CA ILE A 243 42.38 3.96 -23.34
C ILE A 243 43.67 4.15 -24.14
N ALA A 244 43.93 3.23 -25.06
CA ALA A 244 45.10 3.22 -25.92
C ALA A 244 44.80 3.86 -27.28
N LEU A 245 45.38 5.04 -27.52
CA LEU A 245 45.23 5.88 -28.71
C LEU A 245 46.33 5.57 -29.73
N LEU A 246 46.28 4.35 -30.30
CA LEU A 246 47.39 3.74 -31.03
C LEU A 246 47.54 4.24 -32.49
N GLY A 247 46.76 5.24 -32.92
CA GLY A 247 46.67 5.71 -34.31
C GLY A 247 48.00 6.18 -34.91
N ALA A 248 48.81 6.90 -34.14
CA ALA A 248 50.09 7.44 -34.61
C ALA A 248 51.25 6.40 -34.62
N ILE A 249 51.04 5.20 -34.07
CA ILE A 249 52.07 4.16 -33.99
C ILE A 249 52.01 3.28 -35.24
N THR A 250 53.02 3.41 -36.11
CA THR A 250 53.10 2.65 -37.38
C THR A 250 53.79 1.29 -37.25
N ASN A 251 54.68 1.12 -36.26
CA ASN A 251 55.39 -0.15 -36.05
C ASN A 251 54.50 -1.14 -35.26
N SER A 252 54.19 -2.28 -35.85
CA SER A 252 53.30 -3.29 -35.27
C SER A 252 53.82 -3.92 -33.97
N SER A 253 55.13 -4.15 -33.84
CA SER A 253 55.72 -4.66 -32.60
C SER A 253 55.65 -3.62 -31.47
N VAL A 254 55.89 -2.34 -31.78
CA VAL A 254 55.76 -1.25 -30.79
C VAL A 254 54.29 -1.06 -30.38
N LYS A 255 53.36 -1.12 -31.35
CA LYS A 255 51.90 -1.08 -31.08
C LYS A 255 51.45 -2.23 -30.17
N GLN A 256 52.04 -3.42 -30.32
CA GLN A 256 51.76 -4.55 -29.44
C GLN A 256 52.27 -4.33 -28.01
N ILE A 257 53.48 -3.79 -27.82
CA ILE A 257 53.99 -3.46 -26.48
C ILE A 257 53.15 -2.36 -25.81
N ALA A 258 52.67 -1.36 -26.55
CA ALA A 258 51.76 -0.34 -26.03
C ALA A 258 50.43 -0.96 -25.55
N ARG A 259 49.81 -1.85 -26.35
CA ARG A 259 48.63 -2.64 -25.96
C ARG A 259 48.88 -3.43 -24.68
N GLU A 260 49.92 -4.26 -24.65
CA GLU A 260 50.21 -5.13 -23.50
C GLU A 260 50.47 -4.33 -22.23
N THR A 261 51.18 -3.20 -22.34
CA THR A 261 51.43 -2.27 -21.23
C THR A 261 50.12 -1.70 -20.69
N MET A 262 49.22 -1.21 -21.56
CA MET A 262 47.95 -0.62 -21.12
C MET A 262 46.95 -1.67 -20.62
N GLN A 263 47.01 -2.90 -21.12
CA GLN A 263 46.24 -4.03 -20.57
C GLN A 263 46.69 -4.42 -19.16
N GLY A 264 47.99 -4.34 -18.86
CA GLY A 264 48.54 -4.57 -17.51
C GLY A 264 48.34 -3.42 -16.53
N VAL A 265 48.02 -2.20 -17.00
CA VAL A 265 47.70 -1.05 -16.13
C VAL A 265 46.32 -1.18 -15.47
N GLN A 266 45.34 -1.71 -16.20
CA GLN A 266 43.91 -1.65 -15.84
C GLN A 266 43.40 -2.91 -15.10
N ASN A 267 42.33 -2.74 -14.33
CA ASN A 267 41.53 -3.83 -13.74
C ASN A 267 40.04 -3.80 -14.14
N SER A 268 39.54 -2.70 -14.70
CA SER A 268 38.09 -2.51 -14.97
C SER A 268 37.74 -2.35 -16.45
N GLY A 269 38.71 -2.07 -17.31
CA GLY A 269 38.47 -2.01 -18.76
C GLY A 269 39.67 -1.50 -19.56
N TYR A 270 39.93 -2.17 -20.68
CA TYR A 270 40.86 -1.76 -21.72
C TYR A 270 40.08 -1.43 -23.00
N ASN A 271 40.19 -0.21 -23.50
CA ASN A 271 39.73 0.17 -24.84
C ASN A 271 40.93 0.53 -25.71
N GLU A 272 40.92 0.11 -26.98
CA GLU A 272 41.85 0.61 -27.99
C GLU A 272 41.11 1.37 -29.08
N THR A 273 41.79 2.31 -29.71
CA THR A 273 41.32 2.95 -30.93
C THR A 273 42.49 3.47 -31.76
N ASN A 274 42.28 3.60 -33.07
CA ASN A 274 43.22 4.32 -33.95
C ASN A 274 42.81 5.79 -34.18
N SER A 275 41.60 6.19 -33.75
CA SER A 275 41.09 7.56 -33.82
C SER A 275 40.25 7.88 -32.57
N ALA A 276 39.00 8.36 -32.70
CA ALA A 276 38.18 8.79 -31.57
C ALA A 276 38.07 7.73 -30.45
N ALA A 277 38.26 8.17 -29.20
CA ALA A 277 38.15 7.32 -28.02
C ALA A 277 36.71 7.22 -27.53
N ASN A 278 36.16 6.00 -27.56
CA ASN A 278 34.84 5.69 -27.04
C ASN A 278 34.94 5.33 -25.54
N LEU A 279 34.17 6.04 -24.70
CA LEU A 279 34.09 5.81 -23.26
C LEU A 279 32.75 5.18 -22.82
N THR A 280 31.88 4.79 -23.76
CA THR A 280 30.54 4.21 -23.47
C THR A 280 30.63 2.95 -22.62
N SER A 281 31.64 2.10 -22.82
CA SER A 281 31.87 0.92 -21.98
C SER A 281 32.28 1.25 -20.54
N ILE A 282 32.78 2.46 -20.29
CA ILE A 282 33.08 2.98 -18.94
C ILE A 282 31.82 3.61 -18.34
N TYR A 283 31.07 4.42 -19.11
CA TYR A 283 29.80 5.01 -18.68
C TYR A 283 28.85 3.95 -18.11
N ASN A 284 28.67 2.84 -18.82
CA ASN A 284 27.80 1.73 -18.40
C ASN A 284 28.27 1.00 -17.12
N GLN A 285 29.54 1.17 -16.71
CA GLN A 285 30.07 0.55 -15.49
C GLN A 285 30.00 1.48 -14.26
N ILE A 286 30.17 2.79 -14.44
CA ILE A 286 30.27 3.74 -13.33
C ILE A 286 29.02 4.60 -13.11
N PHE A 287 28.22 4.86 -14.16
CA PHE A 287 26.96 5.62 -14.03
C PHE A 287 25.79 4.71 -13.62
N GLY A 288 24.74 5.29 -13.02
CA GLY A 288 23.53 4.59 -12.59
C GLY A 288 23.69 3.63 -11.40
N GLN A 289 24.90 3.35 -10.95
CA GLN A 289 25.18 2.42 -9.85
C GLN A 289 24.54 2.87 -8.53
N LEU A 290 23.68 2.05 -7.94
CA LEU A 290 23.02 2.34 -6.67
C LEU A 290 23.93 2.01 -5.46
N SER A 291 23.82 2.82 -4.40
CA SER A 291 24.27 2.42 -3.06
C SER A 291 23.24 1.46 -2.50
N TRP A 292 23.66 0.36 -1.87
CA TRP A 292 22.74 -0.42 -1.04
C TRP A 292 22.19 0.47 0.09
N ALA A 293 20.91 0.31 0.41
CA ALA A 293 20.33 0.89 1.63
C ALA A 293 20.92 0.17 2.86
N ALA A 294 20.93 -1.16 2.80
CA ALA A 294 21.57 -2.05 3.76
C ALA A 294 22.11 -3.31 3.06
N LYS A 295 23.14 -3.93 3.65
CA LYS A 295 23.67 -5.24 3.26
C LYS A 295 24.02 -6.10 4.47
N ASP A 296 24.32 -7.37 4.25
CA ASP A 296 24.66 -8.34 5.30
C ASP A 296 23.59 -8.34 6.42
N ILE A 297 22.31 -8.30 6.00
CA ILE A 297 21.16 -8.12 6.87
C ILE A 297 20.83 -9.44 7.55
N SER A 298 20.66 -9.40 8.88
CA SER A 298 20.19 -10.51 9.69
C SER A 298 19.17 -10.01 10.72
N VAL A 299 17.89 -10.27 10.43
CA VAL A 299 16.78 -10.04 11.35
C VAL A 299 16.65 -11.26 12.25
N THR A 300 16.73 -11.04 13.56
CA THR A 300 16.44 -12.06 14.57
C THR A 300 15.11 -11.73 15.22
N ASP A 301 14.13 -12.60 15.03
CA ASP A 301 12.78 -12.48 15.58
C ASP A 301 12.52 -13.61 16.58
N ILE A 302 12.33 -13.26 17.86
CA ILE A 302 12.18 -14.19 18.97
C ILE A 302 10.72 -14.18 19.43
N ILE A 303 9.98 -15.22 19.06
CA ILE A 303 8.56 -15.35 19.36
C ILE A 303 8.36 -15.53 20.86
N ASP A 304 7.48 -14.69 21.41
CA ASP A 304 7.28 -14.51 22.83
C ASP A 304 6.62 -15.76 23.44
N ASP A 305 6.81 -16.02 24.74
CA ASP A 305 6.53 -17.36 25.25
C ASP A 305 5.05 -17.77 25.19
N GLY A 306 4.17 -16.77 25.18
CA GLY A 306 2.73 -16.90 24.97
C GLY A 306 2.27 -17.33 23.58
N PHE A 307 3.18 -17.43 22.60
CA PHE A 307 2.83 -17.69 21.21
C PHE A 307 3.54 -18.93 20.66
N ASN A 308 2.82 -19.67 19.82
CA ASN A 308 3.30 -20.81 19.06
C ASN A 308 3.39 -20.41 17.59
N LEU A 309 4.57 -20.53 16.99
CA LEU A 309 4.72 -20.36 15.54
C LEU A 309 4.01 -21.48 14.78
N ILE A 310 3.38 -21.16 13.65
CA ILE A 310 2.89 -22.13 12.66
C ILE A 310 3.92 -22.22 11.53
N PRO A 311 4.90 -23.15 11.54
CA PRO A 311 6.10 -23.04 10.71
C PRO A 311 5.84 -23.12 9.20
N THR A 312 4.71 -23.69 8.78
CA THR A 312 4.29 -23.80 7.37
C THR A 312 3.83 -22.49 6.75
N THR A 313 3.67 -21.43 7.55
CA THR A 313 3.20 -20.11 7.12
C THR A 313 4.33 -19.14 6.82
N ILE A 314 5.58 -19.48 7.16
CA ILE A 314 6.73 -18.58 6.98
C ILE A 314 7.03 -18.40 5.49
N GLN A 315 6.82 -17.19 5.00
CA GLN A 315 7.12 -16.77 3.64
C GLN A 315 8.01 -15.54 3.67
N ALA A 316 9.20 -15.65 3.10
CA ALA A 316 10.06 -14.50 2.82
C ALA A 316 9.91 -14.14 1.34
N SER A 317 9.75 -12.86 1.01
CA SER A 317 9.74 -12.41 -0.39
C SER A 317 11.13 -12.44 -1.02
N ASP A 318 12.18 -12.32 -0.19
CA ASP A 318 13.58 -12.44 -0.57
C ASP A 318 14.44 -12.97 0.59
N GLY A 319 15.68 -13.37 0.30
CA GLY A 319 16.64 -13.90 1.26
C GLY A 319 16.33 -15.33 1.70
N SER A 320 16.92 -15.72 2.84
CA SER A 320 16.73 -17.06 3.42
C SER A 320 16.46 -16.97 4.91
N TYR A 321 15.67 -17.90 5.46
CA TYR A 321 15.40 -17.95 6.90
C TYR A 321 15.85 -19.27 7.52
N ILE A 322 16.24 -19.20 8.79
CA ILE A 322 16.55 -20.35 9.64
C ILE A 322 15.58 -20.30 10.83
N LEU A 323 14.81 -21.36 11.02
CA LEU A 323 13.95 -21.53 12.19
C LEU A 323 14.64 -22.40 13.24
N ASN A 324 14.92 -21.80 14.40
CA ASN A 324 15.46 -22.48 15.57
C ASN A 324 14.47 -22.35 16.75
N ASN A 325 13.63 -23.37 16.95
CA ASN A 325 12.59 -23.39 17.99
C ASN A 325 11.59 -22.22 17.86
N LYS A 326 11.69 -21.19 18.70
CA LYS A 326 10.87 -19.95 18.66
C LYS A 326 11.59 -18.76 18.00
N THR A 327 12.80 -18.95 17.48
CA THR A 327 13.57 -17.88 16.85
C THR A 327 13.62 -18.07 15.34
N ILE A 328 13.13 -17.08 14.60
CA ILE A 328 13.34 -16.96 13.15
C ILE A 328 14.54 -16.05 12.95
N THR A 329 15.55 -16.52 12.21
CA THR A 329 16.67 -15.70 11.74
C THR A 329 16.55 -15.55 10.23
N TRP A 330 16.12 -14.38 9.76
CA TRP A 330 15.96 -14.05 8.35
C TRP A 330 17.17 -13.25 7.87
N ASN A 331 17.86 -13.76 6.84
CA ASN A 331 19.10 -13.20 6.32
C ASN A 331 18.90 -12.79 4.86
N ILE A 332 19.30 -11.56 4.54
CA ILE A 332 19.20 -10.95 3.21
C ILE A 332 20.57 -10.37 2.86
N ASP A 333 21.07 -10.63 1.66
CA ASP A 333 22.42 -10.19 1.28
C ASP A 333 22.48 -8.66 1.11
N TYR A 334 21.45 -8.04 0.52
CA TYR A 334 21.33 -6.59 0.30
C TYR A 334 19.89 -6.16 0.03
N VAL A 335 19.60 -4.86 0.21
CA VAL A 335 18.36 -4.19 -0.21
C VAL A 335 18.72 -2.85 -0.87
N TYR A 336 18.12 -2.55 -2.03
CA TYR A 336 18.31 -1.30 -2.77
C TYR A 336 17.13 -0.32 -2.61
N SER A 337 16.28 -0.17 -3.64
CA SER A 337 15.09 0.69 -3.67
C SER A 337 13.86 -0.17 -3.87
N GLU A 338 13.60 -1.02 -2.87
CA GLU A 338 12.62 -2.10 -2.91
C GLU A 338 12.10 -2.38 -1.50
N GLU A 339 10.98 -3.08 -1.39
CA GLU A 339 10.45 -3.59 -0.13
C GLU A 339 10.57 -5.12 -0.09
N VAL A 340 11.23 -5.64 0.94
CA VAL A 340 11.29 -7.07 1.23
C VAL A 340 10.50 -7.38 2.50
N THR A 341 9.80 -8.52 2.51
CA THR A 341 8.88 -8.90 3.58
C THR A 341 9.15 -10.31 4.10
N LEU A 342 8.88 -10.51 5.38
CA LEU A 342 8.78 -11.82 6.03
C LEU A 342 7.41 -11.91 6.72
N LYS A 343 6.56 -12.81 6.21
CA LYS A 343 5.22 -13.06 6.73
C LYS A 343 5.19 -14.41 7.44
N TYR A 344 4.53 -14.49 8.59
CA TYR A 344 4.30 -15.74 9.32
C TYR A 344 3.11 -15.61 10.28
N THR A 345 2.46 -16.72 10.60
CA THR A 345 1.32 -16.77 11.52
C THR A 345 1.74 -17.33 12.88
N VAL A 346 1.29 -16.70 13.96
CA VAL A 346 1.42 -17.22 15.34
C VAL A 346 0.07 -17.51 15.96
N GLU A 347 0.00 -18.56 16.77
CA GLU A 347 -1.18 -18.99 17.52
C GLU A 347 -0.99 -18.74 19.02
N VAL A 348 -2.01 -18.21 19.68
CA VAL A 348 -2.02 -17.97 21.15
C VAL A 348 -1.97 -19.28 21.92
N ASN A 349 -1.11 -19.35 22.94
CA ASN A 349 -1.07 -20.43 23.92
C ASN A 349 -1.46 -19.94 25.34
N SER A 350 -1.44 -20.84 26.32
CA SER A 350 -1.87 -20.56 27.70
C SER A 350 -1.06 -19.49 28.45
N GLU A 351 0.11 -19.08 27.95
CA GLU A 351 1.02 -18.11 28.57
C GLU A 351 0.91 -16.70 27.95
N ALA A 352 0.08 -16.51 26.92
CA ALA A 352 -0.06 -15.22 26.23
C ALA A 352 -0.93 -14.19 26.97
N CYS A 353 -1.60 -14.59 28.05
CA CYS A 353 -2.49 -13.73 28.82
C CYS A 353 -1.80 -12.40 29.20
N GLY A 354 -2.34 -11.27 28.71
CA GLY A 354 -1.85 -9.93 29.05
C GLY A 354 -0.55 -9.54 28.36
N LYS A 355 -0.06 -10.34 27.41
CA LYS A 355 1.04 -9.94 26.52
C LYS A 355 0.58 -8.82 25.59
N THR A 356 1.50 -7.88 25.34
CA THR A 356 1.30 -6.72 24.46
C THR A 356 2.10 -6.81 23.14
N ALA A 357 2.80 -7.92 22.92
CA ALA A 357 3.67 -8.18 21.77
C ALA A 357 3.72 -9.69 21.48
N SER A 358 3.92 -10.06 20.21
CA SER A 358 3.98 -11.46 19.72
C SER A 358 5.40 -12.02 19.69
N SER A 359 6.39 -11.13 19.55
CA SER A 359 7.81 -11.46 19.47
C SER A 359 8.67 -10.22 19.73
N THR A 360 9.96 -10.40 19.99
CA THR A 360 10.96 -9.32 19.99
C THR A 360 11.86 -9.43 18.77
N THR A 361 11.98 -8.34 18.01
CA THR A 361 12.60 -8.37 16.67
C THR A 361 13.74 -7.35 16.59
N THR A 362 14.94 -7.83 16.29
CA THR A 362 16.14 -7.00 16.12
C THR A 362 16.71 -7.20 14.72
N LEU A 363 16.91 -6.10 14.01
CA LEU A 363 17.65 -6.01 12.75
C LEU A 363 19.13 -5.79 13.07
N ASN A 364 20.02 -6.63 12.54
CA ASN A 364 21.45 -6.33 12.41
C ASN A 364 21.78 -6.20 10.92
N TYR A 365 22.61 -5.24 10.56
CA TYR A 365 22.95 -4.98 9.16
C TYR A 365 24.25 -4.18 9.04
N GLU A 366 24.82 -4.10 7.85
CA GLU A 366 25.84 -3.13 7.50
C GLU A 366 25.20 -2.00 6.69
N ASN A 367 25.34 -0.76 7.16
CA ASN A 367 24.68 0.39 6.54
C ASN A 367 25.38 0.83 5.23
N SER A 368 24.78 1.82 4.55
CA SER A 368 25.32 2.42 3.32
C SER A 368 26.76 2.96 3.41
N ASN A 369 27.34 3.13 4.61
CA ASN A 369 28.73 3.53 4.85
C ASN A 369 29.67 2.35 5.20
N CYS A 370 29.25 1.10 4.99
CA CYS A 370 29.97 -0.10 5.43
C CYS A 370 30.23 -0.18 6.95
N SER A 371 29.31 0.37 7.76
CA SER A 371 29.40 0.29 9.22
C SER A 371 28.35 -0.66 9.78
N PRO A 372 28.73 -1.64 10.63
CA PRO A 372 27.76 -2.49 11.34
C PRO A 372 26.83 -1.65 12.21
N ALA A 373 25.54 -1.92 12.12
CA ALA A 373 24.46 -1.25 12.80
C ALA A 373 23.44 -2.26 13.32
N SER A 374 22.64 -1.85 14.32
CA SER A 374 21.64 -2.70 14.96
C SER A 374 20.47 -1.83 15.42
N GLU A 375 19.25 -2.23 15.05
CA GLU A 375 18.00 -1.54 15.33
C GLU A 375 16.94 -2.53 15.78
N ASN A 376 15.95 -2.08 16.55
CA ASN A 376 14.81 -2.91 16.93
C ASN A 376 13.57 -2.47 16.15
N PHE A 377 12.72 -3.41 15.75
CA PHE A 377 11.41 -3.04 15.21
C PHE A 377 10.54 -2.51 16.35
N GLU A 378 9.75 -1.47 16.08
CA GLU A 378 8.67 -1.09 16.99
C GLU A 378 7.64 -2.22 17.05
N ASN A 379 7.35 -2.71 18.25
CA ASN A 379 6.37 -3.77 18.46
C ASN A 379 4.96 -3.16 18.51
N PRO A 380 4.04 -3.53 17.58
CA PRO A 380 2.69 -3.01 17.59
C PRO A 380 1.93 -3.45 18.84
N SER A 381 1.18 -2.53 19.46
CA SER A 381 0.35 -2.87 20.60
C SER A 381 -0.88 -3.66 20.18
N PHE A 382 -0.98 -4.92 20.60
CA PHE A 382 -2.20 -5.74 20.60
C PHE A 382 -2.29 -6.45 21.95
N CYS A 383 -3.49 -6.71 22.47
CA CYS A 383 -3.67 -7.20 23.85
C CYS A 383 -4.44 -8.52 23.86
N VAL A 384 -3.89 -9.55 24.52
CA VAL A 384 -4.60 -10.82 24.76
C VAL A 384 -5.38 -10.72 26.09
N PRO A 385 -6.72 -10.75 26.08
CA PRO A 385 -7.55 -10.50 27.27
C PRO A 385 -7.40 -11.58 28.35
N CYS A 386 -7.55 -11.19 29.62
CA CYS A 386 -7.29 -12.02 30.81
C CYS A 386 -8.49 -12.12 31.77
N PRO A 387 -9.65 -12.65 31.34
CA PRO A 387 -10.81 -12.78 32.21
C PRO A 387 -10.55 -13.72 33.40
N THR A 388 -10.65 -13.18 34.61
CA THR A 388 -10.65 -13.98 35.84
C THR A 388 -12.08 -14.36 36.22
N ILE A 389 -12.37 -15.66 36.25
CA ILE A 389 -13.68 -16.19 36.63
C ILE A 389 -13.77 -16.35 38.15
N VAL A 390 -14.62 -15.57 38.80
CA VAL A 390 -15.07 -15.75 40.19
C VAL A 390 -16.46 -16.39 40.16
N GLN A 391 -16.71 -17.34 41.05
CA GLN A 391 -17.98 -18.09 41.12
C GLN A 391 -18.35 -18.34 42.58
N ASN A 392 -19.66 -18.35 42.87
CA ASN A 392 -20.21 -18.81 44.14
C ASN A 392 -21.27 -19.89 43.87
N ILE A 393 -21.17 -21.02 44.59
CA ILE A 393 -22.01 -22.20 44.38
C ILE A 393 -22.39 -22.75 45.76
N GLU A 394 -23.69 -22.79 46.06
CA GLU A 394 -24.22 -23.14 47.39
C GLU A 394 -25.43 -24.09 47.26
N GLN A 395 -25.51 -25.12 48.13
CA GLN A 395 -26.72 -25.97 48.21
C GLN A 395 -27.81 -25.23 48.98
N ASP A 396 -29.01 -25.12 48.41
CA ASP A 396 -30.15 -24.54 49.11
C ASP A 396 -30.73 -25.54 50.12
N SER A 397 -30.52 -25.28 51.41
CA SER A 397 -31.30 -25.84 52.52
C SER A 397 -31.46 -27.37 52.54
N CYS A 398 -30.39 -28.11 52.17
CA CYS A 398 -30.38 -29.58 52.03
C CYS A 398 -31.40 -30.14 51.00
N SER A 399 -31.93 -29.30 50.11
CA SER A 399 -32.75 -29.72 48.98
C SER A 399 -31.91 -30.25 47.83
N ASN A 400 -32.56 -30.78 46.79
CA ASN A 400 -31.90 -31.12 45.53
C ASN A 400 -31.53 -29.88 44.69
N ILE A 401 -31.68 -28.64 45.19
CA ILE A 401 -31.39 -27.41 44.44
C ILE A 401 -30.02 -26.85 44.82
N ILE A 402 -29.22 -26.52 43.80
CA ILE A 402 -27.95 -25.80 43.91
C ILE A 402 -28.14 -24.41 43.29
N ASN A 403 -27.77 -23.36 44.02
CA ASN A 403 -27.71 -21.99 43.51
C ASN A 403 -26.30 -21.72 42.98
N TYR A 404 -26.18 -21.09 41.82
CA TYR A 404 -24.91 -20.69 41.23
C TYR A 404 -24.94 -19.22 40.80
N SER A 405 -23.78 -18.57 40.88
CA SER A 405 -23.54 -17.23 40.33
C SER A 405 -22.07 -17.08 39.95
N GLY A 406 -21.79 -16.25 38.95
CA GLY A 406 -20.44 -15.94 38.52
C GLY A 406 -20.26 -14.46 38.19
N THR A 407 -19.02 -14.00 38.30
CA THR A 407 -18.57 -12.71 37.78
C THR A 407 -17.23 -12.90 37.07
N VAL A 408 -17.04 -12.18 35.97
CA VAL A 408 -15.74 -12.08 35.30
C VAL A 408 -15.20 -10.68 35.52
N THR A 409 -13.96 -10.61 35.96
CA THR A 409 -13.17 -9.38 36.00
C THR A 409 -12.01 -9.54 35.02
N ASP A 410 -11.95 -8.70 34.00
CA ASP A 410 -10.73 -8.57 33.20
C ASP A 410 -9.68 -7.80 34.03
N ASN A 411 -8.40 -8.02 33.73
CA ASN A 411 -7.32 -7.27 34.35
C ASN A 411 -7.12 -5.98 33.52
N ASP A 412 -7.04 -4.80 34.17
CA ASP A 412 -7.20 -3.44 33.57
C ASP A 412 -6.23 -3.03 32.42
N SER A 413 -5.49 -3.97 31.84
CA SER A 413 -4.49 -3.78 30.78
C SER A 413 -5.01 -3.75 29.34
N CYS A 414 -6.20 -4.29 29.04
CA CYS A 414 -6.79 -4.25 27.70
C CYS A 414 -7.98 -3.28 27.63
N ILE A 415 -7.74 -2.03 27.20
CA ILE A 415 -8.79 -1.00 27.07
C ILE A 415 -9.49 -1.13 25.70
N GLU A 416 -10.36 -2.12 25.54
CA GLU A 416 -11.62 -2.03 24.77
C GLU A 416 -12.57 -3.17 25.20
N VAL A 417 -13.87 -2.86 25.25
CA VAL A 417 -14.88 -3.64 25.99
C VAL A 417 -15.17 -4.98 25.30
N SER A 418 -14.66 -6.08 25.85
CA SER A 418 -15.13 -7.41 25.50
C SER A 418 -16.36 -7.80 26.33
N THR A 419 -17.45 -8.12 25.65
CA THR A 419 -18.59 -8.84 26.24
C THR A 419 -18.30 -10.34 26.16
N TYR A 420 -18.64 -11.08 27.21
CA TYR A 420 -18.42 -12.53 27.29
C TYR A 420 -19.75 -13.28 27.29
N THR A 421 -19.76 -14.46 26.68
CA THR A 421 -20.83 -15.46 26.84
C THR A 421 -20.40 -16.54 27.83
N TYR A 422 -21.36 -17.12 28.53
CA TYR A 422 -21.15 -18.12 29.56
C TYR A 422 -21.82 -19.42 29.16
N LEU A 423 -21.28 -20.54 29.61
CA LEU A 423 -21.89 -21.86 29.55
C LEU A 423 -21.52 -22.63 30.82
N TRP A 424 -22.51 -22.91 31.66
CA TRP A 424 -22.37 -23.78 32.81
C TRP A 424 -22.79 -25.20 32.42
N GLU A 425 -22.00 -26.19 32.80
CA GLU A 425 -22.22 -27.60 32.55
C GLU A 425 -22.07 -28.41 33.84
N PHE A 426 -23.06 -29.24 34.14
CA PHE A 426 -23.10 -30.00 35.39
C PHE A 426 -22.84 -31.50 35.20
N TYR A 427 -22.02 -32.07 36.09
CA TYR A 427 -21.60 -33.47 36.07
C TYR A 427 -21.90 -34.16 37.41
N ILE A 428 -22.49 -35.35 37.36
CA ILE A 428 -22.72 -36.23 38.52
C ILE A 428 -21.89 -37.50 38.30
N ASP A 429 -21.07 -37.90 39.27
CA ASP A 429 -20.16 -39.06 39.14
C ASP A 429 -19.33 -39.04 37.83
N ASN A 430 -18.90 -37.84 37.40
CA ASN A 430 -18.22 -37.53 36.14
C ASN A 430 -19.03 -37.73 34.83
N ILE A 431 -20.35 -37.91 34.90
CA ILE A 431 -21.25 -37.99 33.73
C ILE A 431 -21.98 -36.66 33.53
N LYS A 432 -21.87 -36.07 32.33
CA LYS A 432 -22.54 -34.81 31.96
C LYS A 432 -24.06 -35.00 31.96
N ASN A 433 -24.79 -34.08 32.59
CA ASN A 433 -26.25 -34.02 32.49
C ASN A 433 -26.66 -32.87 31.55
N GLU A 434 -27.00 -33.21 30.31
CA GLU A 434 -27.32 -32.22 29.26
C GLU A 434 -28.52 -31.32 29.61
N SER A 435 -29.47 -31.83 30.41
CA SER A 435 -30.63 -31.08 30.88
C SER A 435 -30.31 -30.00 31.92
N LEU A 436 -29.07 -29.92 32.38
CA LEU A 436 -28.58 -28.98 33.39
C LEU A 436 -27.43 -28.13 32.81
N THR A 437 -27.68 -27.57 31.61
CA THR A 437 -26.78 -26.63 30.93
C THR A 437 -27.47 -25.27 30.76
N THR A 438 -26.71 -24.17 30.90
CA THR A 438 -27.26 -22.81 30.96
C THR A 438 -26.20 -21.76 30.62
N THR A 439 -26.62 -20.63 30.04
CA THR A 439 -25.74 -19.52 29.65
C THR A 439 -25.88 -18.28 30.55
N ASP A 440 -26.71 -18.34 31.58
CA ASP A 440 -26.95 -17.22 32.49
C ASP A 440 -25.80 -17.03 33.49
N LEU A 441 -25.54 -15.77 33.87
CA LEU A 441 -24.52 -15.41 34.87
C LEU A 441 -24.85 -15.90 36.29
N GLN A 442 -26.11 -16.19 36.56
CA GLN A 442 -26.62 -16.67 37.84
C GLN A 442 -27.93 -17.43 37.66
N GLY A 443 -28.20 -18.41 38.50
CA GLY A 443 -29.44 -19.19 38.46
C GLY A 443 -29.45 -20.37 39.42
N THR A 444 -30.32 -21.34 39.15
CA THR A 444 -30.49 -22.54 39.98
C THR A 444 -30.45 -23.81 39.14
N VAL A 445 -30.00 -24.92 39.75
CA VAL A 445 -29.87 -26.25 39.14
C VAL A 445 -30.49 -27.29 40.06
N THR A 446 -31.37 -28.15 39.54
CA THR A 446 -32.03 -29.20 40.32
C THR A 446 -31.40 -30.57 40.03
N LEU A 447 -30.85 -31.21 41.06
CA LEU A 447 -30.29 -32.55 41.01
C LEU A 447 -31.39 -33.62 40.82
N PRO A 448 -31.10 -34.74 40.12
CA PRO A 448 -31.98 -35.90 40.07
C PRO A 448 -32.29 -36.43 41.48
N THR A 449 -33.49 -37.00 41.65
CA THR A 449 -34.00 -37.45 42.96
C THR A 449 -33.03 -38.38 43.69
N ILE A 450 -32.44 -37.91 44.79
CA ILE A 450 -31.48 -38.67 45.60
C ILE A 450 -32.23 -39.81 46.32
N MET A 451 -32.13 -41.01 45.77
CA MET A 451 -32.76 -42.21 46.31
C MET A 451 -31.84 -42.86 47.37
N SER A 452 -32.24 -42.80 48.64
CA SER A 452 -31.55 -43.34 49.83
C SER A 452 -30.47 -42.44 50.45
N ASN A 453 -30.08 -42.77 51.69
CA ASN A 453 -29.28 -41.97 52.64
C ASN A 453 -27.78 -41.81 52.27
N GLN A 454 -27.45 -41.67 50.99
CA GLN A 454 -26.08 -41.47 50.51
C GLN A 454 -25.87 -40.02 50.04
N LYS A 455 -24.69 -39.46 50.33
CA LYS A 455 -24.25 -38.17 49.77
C LYS A 455 -24.04 -38.28 48.26
N VAL A 456 -24.30 -37.20 47.54
CA VAL A 456 -24.01 -37.07 46.10
C VAL A 456 -22.86 -36.08 45.93
N GLU A 457 -21.87 -36.46 45.12
CA GLU A 457 -20.73 -35.62 44.76
C GLU A 457 -20.82 -35.24 43.28
N GLY A 458 -20.56 -33.98 42.95
CA GLY A 458 -20.74 -33.45 41.60
C GLY A 458 -19.74 -32.35 41.27
N VAL A 459 -19.62 -32.05 39.98
CA VAL A 459 -18.70 -31.02 39.48
C VAL A 459 -19.45 -30.03 38.59
N PHE A 460 -19.38 -28.76 38.93
CA PHE A 460 -19.74 -27.66 38.04
C PHE A 460 -18.55 -27.29 37.16
N THR A 461 -18.78 -27.18 35.87
CA THR A 461 -17.82 -26.67 34.88
C THR A 461 -18.38 -25.38 34.28
N THR A 462 -17.62 -24.29 34.37
CA THR A 462 -17.98 -22.99 33.78
C THR A 462 -17.05 -22.71 32.62
N THR A 463 -17.62 -22.58 31.43
CA THR A 463 -16.93 -22.22 30.19
C THR A 463 -17.31 -20.79 29.83
N VAL A 464 -16.33 -19.90 29.68
CA VAL A 464 -16.53 -18.49 29.30
C VAL A 464 -15.90 -18.25 27.95
N ASN A 465 -16.68 -17.79 26.97
CA ASN A 465 -16.20 -17.49 25.63
C ASN A 465 -16.23 -15.97 25.37
N SER A 466 -15.24 -15.44 24.65
CA SER A 466 -15.30 -14.06 24.13
C SER A 466 -16.43 -13.94 23.10
N ASN A 467 -17.06 -12.77 22.96
CA ASN A 467 -18.10 -12.56 21.93
C ASN A 467 -17.61 -12.72 20.48
N SER A 468 -16.30 -12.63 20.24
CA SER A 468 -15.66 -12.98 18.97
C SER A 468 -15.59 -14.49 18.69
N GLY A 469 -15.94 -15.34 19.66
CA GLY A 469 -15.80 -16.80 19.61
C GLY A 469 -14.37 -17.32 19.79
N CYS A 470 -13.35 -16.45 19.80
CA CYS A 470 -11.96 -16.89 19.72
C CYS A 470 -11.41 -17.51 21.02
N PHE A 471 -11.64 -16.88 22.18
CA PHE A 471 -11.08 -17.36 23.45
C PHE A 471 -12.12 -18.14 24.25
N SER A 472 -11.72 -19.24 24.89
CA SER A 472 -12.56 -20.06 25.76
C SER A 472 -11.82 -20.46 27.04
N PHE A 473 -12.42 -20.18 28.20
CA PHE A 473 -11.81 -20.39 29.53
C PHE A 473 -12.68 -21.31 30.37
N VAL A 474 -12.09 -22.37 30.94
CA VAL A 474 -12.83 -23.40 31.69
C VAL A 474 -12.40 -23.46 33.16
N LYS A 475 -13.35 -23.38 34.09
CA LYS A 475 -13.13 -23.55 35.54
C LYS A 475 -14.01 -24.65 36.11
N ARG A 476 -13.47 -25.46 37.03
CA ARG A 476 -14.19 -26.56 37.71
C ARG A 476 -14.30 -26.36 39.21
N THR A 477 -15.43 -26.81 39.78
CA THR A 477 -15.73 -26.74 41.22
C THR A 477 -16.40 -28.03 41.68
N GLU A 478 -15.88 -28.65 42.74
CA GLU A 478 -16.48 -29.81 43.39
C GLU A 478 -17.57 -29.38 44.38
N ILE A 479 -18.68 -30.14 44.43
CA ILE A 479 -19.77 -29.96 45.39
C ILE A 479 -20.16 -31.29 46.06
N THR A 480 -20.77 -31.21 47.24
CA THR A 480 -21.30 -32.38 47.96
C THR A 480 -22.68 -32.04 48.55
N ALA A 481 -23.67 -32.89 48.29
CA ALA A 481 -25.06 -32.71 48.71
C ALA A 481 -25.57 -33.90 49.56
N TYR A 482 -26.46 -33.62 50.52
CA TYR A 482 -27.06 -34.60 51.43
C TYR A 482 -28.58 -34.78 51.19
N PRO A 483 -29.15 -35.98 51.41
CA PRO A 483 -30.58 -36.25 51.22
C PRO A 483 -31.46 -35.87 52.42
N GLU A 484 -32.74 -35.62 52.13
CA GLU A 484 -33.79 -35.21 53.07
C GLU A 484 -34.33 -36.40 53.93
N PRO A 485 -34.65 -36.22 55.24
CA PRO A 485 -35.19 -37.28 56.10
C PRO A 485 -36.62 -37.74 55.75
N LYS A 486 -37.06 -38.90 56.26
CA LYS A 486 -38.41 -39.44 55.97
C LYS A 486 -39.44 -39.17 57.08
N LEU A 487 -40.51 -38.46 56.71
CA LEU A 487 -41.69 -38.21 57.54
C LEU A 487 -42.95 -38.79 56.85
N GLU A 488 -43.99 -39.20 57.57
CA GLU A 488 -45.24 -39.75 57.01
C GLU A 488 -46.49 -39.28 57.77
N ILE A 489 -47.54 -38.87 57.02
CA ILE A 489 -48.68 -38.09 57.54
C ILE A 489 -50.05 -38.64 57.07
N THR A 490 -51.09 -38.55 57.91
CA THR A 490 -52.50 -38.97 57.65
C THR A 490 -53.51 -37.85 57.98
N ASN A 491 -54.59 -37.70 57.20
CA ASN A 491 -55.47 -36.51 57.19
C ASN A 491 -56.85 -36.67 57.90
N PRO A 492 -57.38 -35.60 58.55
CA PRO A 492 -58.74 -35.51 59.12
C PRO A 492 -59.87 -35.06 58.15
N ALA A 493 -61.12 -34.95 58.64
CA ALA A 493 -62.39 -34.84 57.87
C ALA A 493 -62.90 -33.40 57.56
N ALA A 494 -63.94 -33.28 56.71
CA ALA A 494 -64.27 -32.05 55.94
C ALA A 494 -65.51 -31.21 56.36
N VAL A 495 -65.38 -29.87 56.43
CA VAL A 495 -66.48 -28.88 56.67
C VAL A 495 -66.20 -27.55 55.95
N CYS A 496 -67.16 -26.81 55.36
CA CYS A 496 -66.84 -25.66 54.45
C CYS A 496 -66.04 -24.49 55.06
N TYR A 497 -65.26 -23.72 54.27
CA TYR A 497 -64.50 -22.56 54.81
C TYR A 497 -65.45 -21.42 55.22
N PRO A 498 -65.39 -20.86 56.45
CA PRO A 498 -64.32 -20.96 57.46
C PRO A 498 -64.71 -21.75 58.75
N ASN A 499 -64.70 -23.09 58.73
CA ASN A 499 -64.90 -23.97 59.92
C ASN A 499 -63.56 -24.63 60.40
N THR A 500 -63.50 -25.57 61.37
CA THR A 500 -62.22 -25.94 62.10
C THR A 500 -62.01 -27.44 62.47
N VAL A 501 -60.76 -27.90 62.75
CA VAL A 501 -60.26 -29.32 62.91
C VAL A 501 -58.98 -29.45 63.81
N ASP A 502 -58.61 -30.62 64.40
CA ASP A 502 -57.38 -30.89 65.21
C ASP A 502 -56.28 -31.64 64.42
N ILE A 503 -54.98 -31.28 64.58
CA ILE A 503 -53.84 -31.92 63.88
C ILE A 503 -52.75 -32.56 64.77
N THR A 504 -52.87 -32.56 66.11
CA THR A 504 -51.82 -33.13 67.01
C THR A 504 -51.94 -34.62 67.30
N SER A 505 -53.02 -35.26 66.84
CA SER A 505 -53.30 -36.67 67.13
C SER A 505 -52.14 -37.58 66.71
N SER A 506 -51.71 -38.51 67.57
CA SER A 506 -50.64 -39.47 67.26
C SER A 506 -50.96 -40.42 66.09
N LEU A 507 -52.23 -40.48 65.68
CA LEU A 507 -52.69 -41.18 64.47
C LEU A 507 -52.27 -40.45 63.17
N ILE A 508 -51.90 -39.17 63.25
CA ILE A 508 -51.54 -38.34 62.09
C ILE A 508 -50.11 -38.60 61.64
N THR A 509 -49.14 -38.89 62.51
CA THR A 509 -47.69 -38.98 62.16
C THR A 509 -47.13 -40.41 62.09
N THR A 510 -48.00 -41.43 62.04
CA THR A 510 -47.62 -42.84 62.10
C THR A 510 -46.84 -43.29 60.85
N GLY A 511 -45.62 -43.82 61.04
CA GLY A 511 -44.75 -44.35 59.97
C GLY A 511 -43.53 -43.49 59.60
N SER A 512 -43.36 -42.36 60.30
CA SER A 512 -42.22 -41.45 60.19
C SER A 512 -40.93 -42.00 60.83
N ASP A 513 -39.77 -41.49 60.40
CA ASP A 513 -38.48 -41.77 61.06
C ASP A 513 -38.42 -41.16 62.48
N SER A 514 -37.48 -41.65 63.29
CA SER A 514 -37.29 -41.19 64.66
C SER A 514 -36.59 -39.83 64.73
N GLY A 515 -37.23 -38.84 65.33
CA GLY A 515 -36.68 -37.51 65.60
C GLY A 515 -37.64 -36.63 66.39
N THR A 516 -37.46 -35.32 66.34
CA THR A 516 -38.29 -34.34 67.07
C THR A 516 -39.38 -33.78 66.16
N PHE A 517 -40.65 -33.80 66.61
CA PHE A 517 -41.76 -33.20 65.89
C PHE A 517 -42.15 -31.82 66.45
N THR A 518 -42.25 -30.83 65.57
CA THR A 518 -42.82 -29.51 65.87
C THR A 518 -43.84 -29.12 64.80
N TYR A 519 -44.86 -28.37 65.18
CA TYR A 519 -46.06 -28.13 64.37
C TYR A 519 -46.13 -26.65 63.99
N TYR A 520 -46.45 -26.36 62.74
CA TYR A 520 -46.37 -25.03 62.14
C TYR A 520 -47.59 -24.73 61.29
N THR A 521 -47.98 -23.46 61.27
CA THR A 521 -49.01 -22.94 60.35
C THR A 521 -48.51 -22.83 58.92
N ASP A 522 -47.19 -22.87 58.74
CA ASP A 522 -46.50 -22.61 57.49
C ASP A 522 -45.43 -23.67 57.19
N SER A 523 -45.22 -23.93 55.90
CA SER A 523 -44.16 -24.80 55.37
C SER A 523 -42.75 -24.31 55.67
N ASN A 524 -42.61 -23.04 56.03
CA ASN A 524 -41.34 -22.36 56.25
C ASN A 524 -40.88 -22.46 57.71
N LEU A 525 -41.71 -23.06 58.57
CA LEU A 525 -41.38 -23.49 59.92
C LEU A 525 -40.98 -22.33 60.86
N GLN A 526 -41.44 -21.12 60.54
CA GLN A 526 -41.17 -19.94 61.36
C GLN A 526 -42.25 -19.68 62.40
N ASN A 527 -43.52 -19.93 62.05
CA ASN A 527 -44.64 -19.70 62.96
C ASN A 527 -45.07 -21.04 63.54
N VAL A 528 -44.46 -21.38 64.68
CA VAL A 528 -44.90 -22.50 65.51
C VAL A 528 -46.41 -22.35 65.74
N LEU A 529 -47.19 -23.32 65.27
CA LEU A 529 -48.63 -23.33 65.39
C LEU A 529 -48.95 -23.41 66.87
N ALA A 530 -49.41 -22.29 67.44
CA ALA A 530 -49.59 -22.14 68.87
C ALA A 530 -50.68 -23.06 69.45
N ASN A 531 -51.72 -23.34 68.66
CA ASN A 531 -52.85 -24.19 69.05
C ASN A 531 -53.12 -25.27 67.98
N PRO A 532 -52.24 -26.29 67.86
CA PRO A 532 -52.31 -27.31 66.81
C PRO A 532 -53.48 -28.30 66.97
N ASN A 533 -54.38 -28.04 67.91
CA ASN A 533 -55.56 -28.84 68.20
C ASN A 533 -56.91 -28.17 67.85
N VAL A 534 -56.92 -26.93 67.32
CA VAL A 534 -58.14 -26.17 66.99
C VAL A 534 -57.96 -25.30 65.74
N VAL A 535 -57.57 -25.96 64.66
CA VAL A 535 -57.07 -25.39 63.40
C VAL A 535 -58.24 -25.02 62.45
N ASP A 536 -58.35 -23.76 62.04
CA ASP A 536 -59.58 -23.15 61.48
C ASP A 536 -59.56 -22.82 59.97
N THR A 537 -58.55 -23.30 59.26
CA THR A 537 -58.37 -23.04 57.83
C THR A 537 -58.29 -24.35 57.06
N SER A 538 -58.88 -24.41 55.85
CA SER A 538 -58.61 -25.54 54.92
C SER A 538 -57.15 -25.50 54.59
N GLY A 539 -56.41 -26.33 55.28
CA GLY A 539 -55.07 -25.99 55.63
C GLY A 539 -54.28 -27.27 55.63
N THR A 540 -53.28 -27.29 54.78
CA THR A 540 -52.15 -28.15 55.02
C THR A 540 -51.29 -27.43 56.05
N TYR A 541 -51.23 -28.01 57.24
CA TYR A 541 -50.37 -27.56 58.32
C TYR A 541 -49.12 -28.43 58.31
N TYR A 542 -48.02 -27.91 58.84
CA TYR A 542 -46.72 -28.52 58.60
C TYR A 542 -46.17 -29.09 59.89
N ILE A 543 -45.83 -30.37 59.82
CA ILE A 543 -45.16 -31.07 60.89
C ILE A 543 -43.70 -31.15 60.45
N LEU A 544 -42.82 -30.47 61.17
CA LEU A 544 -41.38 -30.58 61.00
C LEU A 544 -40.90 -31.85 61.71
N LEU A 545 -39.98 -32.57 61.07
CA LEU A 545 -39.15 -33.60 61.66
C LEU A 545 -37.68 -33.21 61.48
N GLU A 546 -36.98 -33.03 62.60
CA GLU A 546 -35.53 -32.87 62.64
C GLU A 546 -34.84 -34.23 62.92
N ASN A 547 -33.86 -34.59 62.10
CA ASN A 547 -33.09 -35.82 62.25
C ASN A 547 -31.74 -35.59 62.98
N THR A 548 -31.01 -36.68 63.29
CA THR A 548 -29.75 -36.61 64.06
C THR A 548 -28.58 -35.92 63.34
N ASN A 549 -28.70 -35.61 62.06
CA ASN A 549 -27.67 -34.93 61.26
C ASN A 549 -27.97 -33.44 61.05
N GLY A 550 -29.04 -32.89 61.66
CA GLY A 550 -29.47 -31.50 61.50
C GLY A 550 -30.22 -31.22 60.20
N CYS A 551 -30.60 -32.25 59.44
CA CYS A 551 -31.45 -32.09 58.27
C CYS A 551 -32.91 -32.01 58.71
N LEU A 552 -33.65 -31.09 58.08
CA LEU A 552 -35.04 -30.79 58.36
C LEU A 552 -35.92 -31.25 57.19
N ILE A 553 -36.96 -32.05 57.47
CA ILE A 553 -38.09 -32.23 56.54
C ILE A 553 -39.35 -31.69 57.20
N SER A 554 -40.23 -31.05 56.44
CA SER A 554 -41.62 -30.93 56.87
C SER A 554 -42.56 -31.64 55.92
N LYS A 555 -43.62 -32.24 56.46
CA LYS A 555 -44.74 -32.74 55.67
C LYS A 555 -46.04 -32.18 56.16
N GLN A 556 -46.95 -32.12 55.21
CA GLN A 556 -48.21 -31.44 55.33
C GLN A 556 -49.32 -32.39 55.81
N VAL A 557 -50.07 -32.00 56.85
CA VAL A 557 -51.31 -32.64 57.29
C VAL A 557 -52.50 -31.81 56.81
N THR A 558 -53.33 -32.40 55.96
CA THR A 558 -54.46 -31.70 55.32
C THR A 558 -55.70 -31.74 56.18
N VAL A 559 -55.97 -30.61 56.82
CA VAL A 559 -57.30 -30.27 57.29
C VAL A 559 -58.15 -29.90 56.08
N THR A 560 -59.10 -30.78 55.75
CA THR A 560 -60.02 -30.51 54.65
C THR A 560 -61.12 -29.62 55.16
N ILE A 561 -61.36 -28.50 54.50
CA ILE A 561 -62.47 -27.62 54.80
C ILE A 561 -63.07 -27.21 53.44
N ASN A 562 -64.25 -27.76 53.08
CA ASN A 562 -64.74 -27.83 51.69
C ASN A 562 -64.48 -26.56 50.89
N ALA A 563 -63.66 -26.71 49.86
CA ALA A 563 -63.04 -25.61 49.16
C ALA A 563 -64.06 -24.81 48.33
N LEU A 564 -63.69 -23.55 48.09
CA LEU A 564 -64.13 -22.85 46.90
C LEU A 564 -63.67 -23.64 45.64
N PRO A 565 -64.34 -23.51 44.49
CA PRO A 565 -63.85 -24.06 43.23
C PRO A 565 -62.40 -23.63 43.00
N ILE A 566 -61.63 -24.42 42.28
CA ILE A 566 -60.24 -24.10 42.02
C ILE A 566 -60.14 -23.73 40.54
N ILE A 567 -59.86 -22.47 40.24
CA ILE A 567 -59.44 -22.08 38.88
C ILE A 567 -58.01 -22.58 38.74
N ASN A 568 -57.82 -23.75 38.11
CA ASN A 568 -56.51 -24.40 38.00
C ASN A 568 -55.59 -23.59 37.08
N GLN A 569 -56.18 -23.11 35.99
CA GLN A 569 -55.48 -22.42 34.92
C GLN A 569 -56.49 -21.60 34.13
N VAL A 570 -56.13 -20.38 33.79
CA VAL A 570 -56.81 -19.65 32.72
C VAL A 570 -55.85 -19.59 31.54
N VAL A 571 -56.13 -20.39 30.52
CA VAL A 571 -55.35 -20.37 29.28
C VAL A 571 -55.86 -19.21 28.46
N LYS A 572 -55.02 -18.19 28.27
CA LYS A 572 -55.26 -17.19 27.23
C LYS A 572 -54.58 -17.60 25.92
N VAL A 573 -55.22 -17.27 24.81
CA VAL A 573 -54.58 -17.17 23.50
C VAL A 573 -54.68 -15.70 23.11
N ASP A 574 -53.54 -15.04 22.98
CA ASP A 574 -53.48 -13.66 22.51
C ASP A 574 -53.84 -13.59 21.01
N PRO A 575 -54.40 -12.46 20.52
CA PRO A 575 -54.69 -12.24 19.10
C PRO A 575 -53.49 -12.53 18.19
N THR A 576 -53.72 -12.95 16.94
CA THR A 576 -52.63 -13.37 16.05
C THR A 576 -52.21 -12.29 15.04
N ILE A 577 -50.95 -12.30 14.60
CA ILE A 577 -50.44 -11.32 13.63
C ILE A 577 -51.14 -11.41 12.26
N ALA A 578 -51.77 -12.55 11.96
CA ALA A 578 -52.51 -12.79 10.72
C ALA A 578 -53.76 -11.91 10.57
N THR A 579 -54.23 -11.27 11.63
CA THR A 579 -55.42 -10.39 11.62
C THR A 579 -55.10 -8.90 11.74
N CYS A 580 -53.83 -8.47 11.83
CA CYS A 580 -53.45 -7.04 11.87
C CYS A 580 -54.14 -6.26 10.71
N PRO A 581 -54.90 -5.17 10.96
CA PRO A 581 -55.06 -4.44 12.23
C PRO A 581 -56.29 -4.84 13.09
N ASN A 582 -57.13 -5.77 12.65
CA ASN A 582 -58.36 -6.20 13.34
C ASN A 582 -58.09 -7.35 14.33
N LEU A 583 -57.39 -7.03 15.42
CA LEU A 583 -56.93 -7.99 16.42
C LEU A 583 -58.05 -8.39 17.41
N ASN A 584 -58.99 -9.22 16.94
CA ASN A 584 -60.15 -9.69 17.71
C ASN A 584 -60.33 -11.23 17.71
N ASP A 585 -59.27 -11.97 17.42
CA ASP A 585 -59.23 -13.44 17.32
C ASP A 585 -58.69 -14.14 18.59
N GLY A 586 -58.44 -13.39 19.67
CA GLY A 586 -58.00 -13.95 20.95
C GLY A 586 -59.07 -14.79 21.65
N SER A 587 -58.66 -15.63 22.60
CA SER A 587 -59.58 -16.44 23.41
C SER A 587 -59.11 -16.65 24.85
N ILE A 588 -60.05 -16.99 25.73
CA ILE A 588 -59.82 -17.31 27.14
C ILE A 588 -60.54 -18.63 27.46
N THR A 589 -59.78 -19.62 27.91
CA THR A 589 -60.28 -20.92 28.39
C THR A 589 -60.01 -21.07 29.88
N ILE A 590 -61.06 -21.14 30.69
CA ILE A 590 -61.00 -21.20 32.15
C ILE A 590 -61.05 -22.66 32.61
N ASN A 591 -59.88 -23.30 32.75
CA ASN A 591 -59.78 -24.65 33.27
C ASN A 591 -59.87 -24.63 34.79
N ALA A 592 -61.07 -24.88 35.34
CA ALA A 592 -61.30 -24.98 36.77
C ALA A 592 -61.69 -26.41 37.18
N THR A 593 -61.27 -26.84 38.38
CA THR A 593 -61.73 -28.08 39.04
C THR A 593 -62.73 -27.78 40.14
N GLY A 594 -63.51 -28.82 40.43
CA GLY A 594 -64.77 -28.74 41.15
C GLY A 594 -65.88 -29.32 40.27
N GLU A 595 -66.93 -29.82 40.90
CA GLU A 595 -68.04 -30.43 40.18
C GLU A 595 -69.11 -29.39 39.85
N ASN A 596 -69.86 -29.59 38.77
CA ASN A 596 -71.01 -28.76 38.39
C ASN A 596 -70.66 -27.26 38.27
N LEU A 597 -69.58 -26.94 37.57
CA LEU A 597 -69.07 -25.57 37.48
C LEU A 597 -69.87 -24.67 36.52
N SER A 598 -69.71 -23.37 36.70
CA SER A 598 -70.10 -22.32 35.75
C SER A 598 -69.07 -21.19 35.78
N TYR A 599 -68.86 -20.54 34.64
CA TYR A 599 -67.70 -19.71 34.34
C TYR A 599 -68.10 -18.30 33.86
N SER A 600 -67.31 -17.31 34.24
CA SER A 600 -67.49 -15.88 33.91
C SER A 600 -66.15 -15.24 33.56
N ILE A 601 -66.14 -14.28 32.63
CA ILE A 601 -65.01 -13.38 32.31
C ILE A 601 -65.28 -11.92 32.69
N ASP A 602 -66.45 -11.62 33.26
CA ASP A 602 -66.99 -10.28 33.52
C ASP A 602 -67.20 -9.99 35.02
N ASN A 603 -66.37 -10.60 35.87
CA ASN A 603 -66.42 -10.52 37.33
C ASN A 603 -67.72 -11.10 37.94
N GLY A 604 -68.29 -12.13 37.32
CA GLY A 604 -69.48 -12.84 37.80
C GLY A 604 -70.80 -12.12 37.53
N LEU A 605 -70.84 -11.20 36.57
CA LEU A 605 -72.09 -10.55 36.13
C LEU A 605 -72.90 -11.48 35.23
N THR A 606 -72.24 -12.23 34.36
CA THR A 606 -72.84 -13.30 33.56
C THR A 606 -72.03 -14.60 33.70
N TYR A 607 -72.74 -15.73 33.63
CA TYR A 607 -72.13 -17.06 33.70
C TYR A 607 -72.61 -17.94 32.55
N GLN A 608 -71.72 -18.76 32.02
CA GLN A 608 -72.02 -19.84 31.09
C GLN A 608 -71.49 -21.18 31.61
N SER A 609 -72.03 -22.28 31.07
CA SER A 609 -71.55 -23.64 31.34
C SER A 609 -70.30 -24.01 30.55
N SER A 610 -70.06 -23.36 29.40
CA SER A 610 -68.81 -23.48 28.64
C SER A 610 -67.66 -22.80 29.36
N ASN A 611 -66.50 -23.43 29.38
CA ASN A 611 -65.26 -22.86 29.91
C ASN A 611 -64.48 -22.02 28.89
N VAL A 612 -64.92 -21.95 27.62
CA VAL A 612 -64.23 -21.25 26.52
C VAL A 612 -64.97 -19.97 26.12
N PHE A 613 -64.20 -18.89 25.90
CA PHE A 613 -64.66 -17.58 25.44
C PHE A 613 -63.78 -17.13 24.27
N ASP A 614 -64.36 -17.05 23.07
CA ASP A 614 -63.64 -16.74 21.81
C ASP A 614 -64.02 -15.36 21.24
N ASN A 615 -63.24 -14.88 20.26
CA ASN A 615 -63.39 -13.58 19.59
C ASN A 615 -63.16 -12.37 20.50
N LEU A 616 -62.12 -12.47 21.34
CA LEU A 616 -61.74 -11.46 22.32
C LEU A 616 -60.64 -10.54 21.76
N SER A 617 -60.75 -9.24 22.06
CA SER A 617 -59.73 -8.23 21.73
C SER A 617 -58.72 -8.08 22.88
N GLN A 618 -57.63 -7.33 22.65
CA GLN A 618 -56.81 -6.81 23.76
C GLN A 618 -57.70 -6.16 24.84
N GLY A 619 -57.47 -6.53 26.10
CA GLY A 619 -58.31 -6.14 27.22
C GLY A 619 -58.04 -6.95 28.48
N GLU A 620 -58.58 -6.49 29.60
CA GLU A 620 -58.42 -7.07 30.93
C GLU A 620 -59.74 -7.76 31.36
N TYR A 621 -59.69 -9.07 31.61
CA TYR A 621 -60.85 -9.93 31.86
C TYR A 621 -60.84 -10.49 33.29
N LYS A 622 -61.99 -10.53 33.96
CA LYS A 622 -62.09 -10.84 35.40
C LYS A 622 -62.81 -12.14 35.63
N ILE A 623 -62.06 -13.17 36.02
CA ILE A 623 -62.52 -14.55 35.96
C ILE A 623 -63.21 -14.95 37.26
N VAL A 624 -64.41 -15.52 37.18
CA VAL A 624 -65.13 -16.08 38.35
C VAL A 624 -65.65 -17.47 38.02
N VAL A 625 -65.49 -18.40 38.95
CA VAL A 625 -65.99 -19.78 38.82
C VAL A 625 -66.77 -20.18 40.07
N LYS A 626 -67.92 -20.81 39.84
CA LYS A 626 -68.85 -21.25 40.88
C LYS A 626 -69.17 -22.74 40.75
N ASN A 627 -69.12 -23.48 41.87
CA ASN A 627 -69.63 -24.86 41.97
C ASN A 627 -71.13 -24.80 42.32
N ASN A 628 -71.96 -25.33 41.43
CA ASN A 628 -73.41 -25.24 41.54
C ASN A 628 -74.03 -26.27 42.53
N VAL A 629 -73.22 -27.13 43.16
CA VAL A 629 -73.64 -28.10 44.19
C VAL A 629 -73.21 -27.66 45.59
N THR A 630 -71.93 -27.34 45.81
CA THR A 630 -71.48 -26.83 47.12
C THR A 630 -71.85 -25.36 47.35
N ASN A 631 -72.29 -24.65 46.29
CA ASN A 631 -72.53 -23.21 46.22
C ASN A 631 -71.30 -22.33 46.54
N CYS A 632 -70.15 -22.94 46.81
CA CYS A 632 -68.90 -22.25 46.96
C CYS A 632 -68.47 -21.65 45.60
N SER A 633 -67.90 -20.45 45.62
CA SER A 633 -67.45 -19.70 44.43
C SER A 633 -66.10 -19.03 44.67
N ILE A 634 -65.24 -19.05 43.67
CA ILE A 634 -63.93 -18.40 43.68
C ILE A 634 -63.90 -17.30 42.60
N THR A 635 -63.26 -16.18 42.92
CA THR A 635 -62.81 -15.19 41.93
C THR A 635 -61.32 -15.41 41.71
N HIS A 636 -60.87 -15.39 40.47
CA HIS A 636 -59.44 -15.46 40.16
C HIS A 636 -58.76 -14.21 40.70
N THR A 637 -57.63 -14.40 41.39
CA THR A 637 -56.94 -13.33 42.11
C THR A 637 -56.40 -12.23 41.19
N GLU A 638 -56.07 -12.61 39.95
CA GLU A 638 -55.55 -11.71 38.91
C GLU A 638 -56.54 -11.57 37.76
N ASN A 639 -56.46 -10.43 37.05
CA ASN A 639 -57.27 -10.20 35.86
C ASN A 639 -56.45 -10.60 34.62
N ILE A 640 -57.04 -11.43 33.77
CA ILE A 640 -56.38 -12.00 32.59
C ILE A 640 -56.32 -10.96 31.50
N THR A 641 -55.12 -10.53 31.14
CA THR A 641 -54.90 -9.50 30.12
C THR A 641 -54.52 -10.14 28.79
N LEU A 642 -55.38 -9.99 27.78
CA LEU A 642 -55.01 -10.28 26.40
C LEU A 642 -54.14 -9.13 25.87
N THR A 643 -53.01 -9.47 25.26
CA THR A 643 -52.01 -8.54 24.73
C THR A 643 -51.89 -8.71 23.24
N ASN A 644 -52.05 -7.61 22.48
CA ASN A 644 -51.86 -7.64 21.04
C ASN A 644 -50.39 -7.98 20.68
N PRO A 645 -50.14 -8.76 19.63
CA PRO A 645 -48.80 -9.00 19.11
C PRO A 645 -48.23 -7.71 18.54
N ILE A 646 -46.90 -7.59 18.54
CA ILE A 646 -46.22 -6.46 17.92
C ILE A 646 -46.30 -6.64 16.40
N CYS A 647 -47.26 -5.99 15.74
CA CYS A 647 -47.28 -5.87 14.29
C CYS A 647 -46.10 -4.95 13.87
N SER A 648 -44.89 -5.51 13.70
CA SER A 648 -43.74 -4.80 13.11
C SER A 648 -42.87 -5.71 12.24
N SER A 649 -42.23 -5.12 11.24
CA SER A 649 -41.21 -5.77 10.43
C SER A 649 -40.06 -4.79 10.20
N ASP A 650 -38.84 -5.28 10.18
CA ASP A 650 -37.72 -4.46 9.74
C ASP A 650 -37.49 -4.69 8.24
N VAL A 651 -37.04 -3.64 7.53
CA VAL A 651 -36.59 -3.69 6.14
C VAL A 651 -35.09 -3.45 6.07
N THR A 652 -34.39 -4.35 5.39
CA THR A 652 -32.95 -4.28 5.14
C THR A 652 -32.66 -4.39 3.63
N ILE A 653 -31.49 -3.94 3.20
CA ILE A 653 -31.01 -4.08 1.82
C ILE A 653 -29.65 -4.78 1.80
N VAL A 654 -29.45 -5.66 0.84
CA VAL A 654 -28.15 -6.29 0.53
C VAL A 654 -27.92 -6.28 -0.98
N ALA A 655 -26.67 -6.22 -1.41
CA ALA A 655 -26.31 -6.55 -2.79
C ALA A 655 -26.23 -8.08 -2.91
N THR A 656 -27.13 -8.68 -3.70
CA THR A 656 -27.12 -10.13 -3.98
C THR A 656 -26.17 -10.47 -5.12
N LEU A 657 -25.91 -9.53 -6.02
CA LEU A 657 -24.83 -9.57 -7.01
C LEU A 657 -24.03 -8.26 -6.88
N PRO A 658 -23.02 -8.21 -5.98
CA PRO A 658 -22.27 -6.99 -5.67
C PRO A 658 -21.21 -6.63 -6.72
N ASN A 659 -20.81 -7.59 -7.57
CA ASN A 659 -19.77 -7.40 -8.58
C ASN A 659 -20.44 -7.41 -9.94
N ALA A 660 -20.77 -6.23 -10.44
CA ALA A 660 -21.14 -5.97 -11.81
C ALA A 660 -19.87 -5.76 -12.67
N SER A 661 -20.01 -5.82 -13.98
CA SER A 661 -18.95 -5.55 -14.95
C SER A 661 -19.60 -5.22 -16.27
N GLU A 662 -19.09 -4.21 -16.97
CA GLU A 662 -19.35 -4.09 -18.39
C GLU A 662 -18.83 -5.34 -19.15
N PRO A 663 -19.36 -5.65 -20.34
CA PRO A 663 -20.42 -4.94 -21.05
C PRO A 663 -21.81 -5.55 -20.74
N ASN A 664 -21.89 -6.55 -19.85
CA ASN A 664 -23.12 -7.35 -19.67
C ASN A 664 -23.30 -8.08 -18.33
N THR A 665 -22.43 -7.88 -17.33
CA THR A 665 -22.58 -8.50 -16.01
C THR A 665 -23.34 -7.57 -15.08
N ASN A 666 -24.68 -7.67 -15.10
CA ASN A 666 -25.57 -6.85 -14.28
C ASN A 666 -25.41 -7.12 -12.76
N GLY A 667 -25.45 -6.05 -11.97
CA GLY A 667 -25.54 -6.11 -10.51
C GLY A 667 -26.97 -6.34 -10.02
N GLN A 668 -27.13 -6.54 -8.71
CA GLN A 668 -28.46 -6.68 -8.10
C GLN A 668 -28.47 -6.37 -6.60
N PHE A 669 -29.44 -5.57 -6.18
CA PHE A 669 -29.86 -5.44 -4.79
C PHE A 669 -31.08 -6.30 -4.47
N LYS A 670 -31.23 -6.66 -3.20
CA LYS A 670 -32.44 -7.28 -2.65
C LYS A 670 -32.85 -6.58 -1.37
N LEU A 671 -34.06 -6.03 -1.35
CA LEU A 671 -34.71 -5.59 -0.13
C LEU A 671 -35.44 -6.78 0.50
N SER A 672 -35.32 -6.94 1.81
CA SER A 672 -35.96 -8.01 2.56
C SER A 672 -36.71 -7.46 3.78
N LEU A 673 -37.88 -8.03 4.06
CA LEU A 673 -38.66 -7.80 5.27
C LEU A 673 -38.49 -8.99 6.22
N THR A 674 -38.31 -8.73 7.51
CA THR A 674 -38.32 -9.78 8.55
C THR A 674 -39.62 -10.59 8.53
N ASN A 675 -40.76 -9.90 8.32
CA ASN A 675 -42.09 -10.48 8.25
C ASN A 675 -42.81 -9.96 7.00
N ALA A 676 -43.46 -10.85 6.23
CA ALA A 676 -44.30 -10.44 5.10
C ALA A 676 -45.54 -9.65 5.57
N ILE A 677 -45.91 -8.60 4.84
CA ILE A 677 -47.01 -7.70 5.21
C ILE A 677 -48.21 -7.88 4.26
N LEU A 678 -49.44 -7.84 4.79
CA LEU A 678 -50.68 -8.10 4.05
C LEU A 678 -51.05 -7.03 3.00
N ILE A 679 -50.37 -5.88 3.00
CA ILE A 679 -50.54 -4.78 2.05
C ILE A 679 -49.21 -4.49 1.34
N PRO A 680 -49.24 -3.96 0.10
CA PRO A 680 -48.01 -3.51 -0.55
C PRO A 680 -47.34 -2.44 0.30
N THR A 681 -46.01 -2.49 0.38
CA THR A 681 -45.20 -1.59 1.20
C THR A 681 -44.23 -0.87 0.28
N VAL A 682 -44.31 0.46 0.23
CA VAL A 682 -43.37 1.29 -0.53
C VAL A 682 -42.19 1.62 0.38
N VAL A 683 -40.99 1.48 -0.16
CA VAL A 683 -39.72 1.83 0.49
C VAL A 683 -39.05 2.89 -0.36
N THR A 684 -38.76 4.04 0.26
CA THR A 684 -38.00 5.14 -0.34
C THR A 684 -36.52 4.93 -0.05
N PHE A 685 -35.67 5.12 -1.05
CA PHE A 685 -34.22 5.04 -0.94
C PHE A 685 -33.54 6.23 -1.61
N GLU A 686 -32.26 6.45 -1.35
CA GLU A 686 -31.39 7.31 -2.15
C GLU A 686 -30.37 6.47 -2.90
N VAL A 687 -29.97 6.92 -4.08
CA VAL A 687 -28.87 6.35 -4.87
C VAL A 687 -27.71 7.35 -4.83
N SER A 688 -26.51 6.82 -4.67
CA SER A 688 -25.24 7.54 -4.62
C SER A 688 -24.13 6.62 -5.13
N GLY A 689 -22.88 7.07 -5.14
CA GLY A 689 -21.76 6.28 -5.67
C GLY A 689 -20.86 7.15 -6.53
N THR A 690 -20.09 6.52 -7.41
CA THR A 690 -19.33 7.20 -8.47
C THR A 690 -20.07 7.12 -9.81
N ALA A 691 -20.77 6.01 -10.05
CA ALA A 691 -21.54 5.73 -11.25
C ALA A 691 -22.72 6.70 -11.47
N THR A 692 -22.94 7.03 -12.74
CA THR A 692 -23.95 7.91 -13.31
C THR A 692 -25.11 7.12 -13.95
N GLU A 693 -26.28 7.21 -13.32
CA GLU A 693 -27.55 6.67 -13.86
C GLU A 693 -27.82 7.18 -15.28
N GLY A 694 -27.98 6.26 -16.22
CA GLY A 694 -28.27 6.51 -17.63
C GLY A 694 -27.05 6.71 -18.53
N THR A 695 -25.83 6.70 -17.97
CA THR A 695 -24.59 6.52 -18.72
C THR A 695 -24.08 5.10 -18.54
N ASP A 696 -23.82 4.67 -17.31
CA ASP A 696 -23.12 3.41 -16.98
C ASP A 696 -24.02 2.37 -16.27
N TYR A 697 -25.21 2.77 -15.79
CA TYR A 697 -26.26 1.81 -15.36
C TYR A 697 -27.70 2.34 -15.47
N ASP A 698 -28.68 1.42 -15.50
CA ASP A 698 -30.13 1.67 -15.53
C ASP A 698 -30.87 1.00 -14.34
N LEU A 699 -31.61 1.79 -13.54
CA LEU A 699 -32.57 1.37 -12.51
C LEU A 699 -34.04 1.65 -12.90
N THR A 700 -34.27 2.37 -14.00
CA THR A 700 -35.59 2.85 -14.44
C THR A 700 -36.54 1.71 -14.81
N ASN A 701 -36.00 0.55 -15.23
CA ASN A 701 -36.76 -0.67 -15.50
C ASN A 701 -37.44 -1.26 -14.25
N THR A 702 -37.10 -0.81 -13.03
CA THR A 702 -37.80 -1.23 -11.79
C THR A 702 -38.28 -0.10 -10.88
N THR A 703 -37.77 1.12 -11.01
CA THR A 703 -38.21 2.25 -10.16
C THR A 703 -38.39 3.54 -10.94
N THR A 704 -39.50 4.26 -10.69
CA THR A 704 -39.85 5.49 -11.43
C THR A 704 -39.50 6.79 -10.70
N SER A 705 -39.05 6.71 -9.44
CA SER A 705 -38.70 7.87 -8.61
C SER A 705 -38.14 7.49 -7.24
N ILE A 706 -36.96 6.84 -7.15
CA ILE A 706 -36.28 6.52 -5.86
C ILE A 706 -37.16 5.78 -4.83
N THR A 707 -38.13 5.00 -5.33
CA THR A 707 -39.07 4.20 -4.52
C THR A 707 -39.28 2.83 -5.14
N VAL A 708 -39.26 1.79 -4.32
CA VAL A 708 -39.59 0.41 -4.71
C VAL A 708 -40.78 -0.10 -3.90
N THR A 709 -41.66 -0.90 -4.52
CA THR A 709 -42.82 -1.48 -3.82
C THR A 709 -42.60 -2.97 -3.58
N ILE A 710 -42.53 -3.37 -2.31
CA ILE A 710 -42.60 -4.79 -1.92
C ILE A 710 -44.08 -5.23 -2.00
N PRO A 711 -44.44 -6.23 -2.82
CA PRO A 711 -45.82 -6.67 -2.98
C PRO A 711 -46.45 -7.21 -1.68
N ALA A 712 -47.77 -7.13 -1.59
CA ALA A 712 -48.52 -7.74 -0.48
C ALA A 712 -48.25 -9.25 -0.38
N ASN A 713 -48.04 -9.74 0.84
CA ASN A 713 -47.76 -11.13 1.20
C ASN A 713 -46.42 -11.68 0.69
N THR A 714 -45.48 -10.83 0.26
CA THR A 714 -44.08 -11.23 0.05
C THR A 714 -43.16 -10.65 1.12
N SER A 715 -41.98 -11.26 1.28
CA SER A 715 -40.95 -10.84 2.24
C SER A 715 -39.69 -10.24 1.57
N SER A 716 -39.69 -10.06 0.25
CA SER A 716 -38.56 -9.42 -0.45
C SER A 716 -38.92 -8.98 -1.88
N ILE A 717 -38.11 -8.08 -2.43
CA ILE A 717 -38.05 -7.74 -3.86
C ILE A 717 -36.58 -7.52 -4.27
N THR A 718 -36.27 -7.76 -5.54
CA THR A 718 -34.96 -7.48 -6.14
C THR A 718 -35.00 -6.22 -6.99
N ILE A 719 -33.94 -5.42 -6.95
CA ILE A 719 -33.69 -4.28 -7.83
C ILE A 719 -32.46 -4.67 -8.67
N PRO A 720 -32.58 -4.96 -9.97
CA PRO A 720 -31.44 -5.15 -10.85
C PRO A 720 -30.70 -3.82 -11.03
N VAL A 721 -29.39 -3.89 -11.21
CA VAL A 721 -28.53 -2.80 -11.68
C VAL A 721 -28.07 -3.23 -13.06
N GLU A 722 -28.75 -2.78 -14.11
CA GLU A 722 -28.41 -3.18 -15.47
C GLU A 722 -27.25 -2.29 -15.94
N VAL A 723 -26.10 -2.88 -16.26
CA VAL A 723 -24.93 -2.11 -16.73
C VAL A 723 -25.16 -1.62 -18.15
N ILE A 724 -24.57 -0.49 -18.51
CA ILE A 724 -24.62 0.10 -19.85
C ILE A 724 -23.18 0.15 -20.38
N ASP A 725 -22.92 -0.62 -21.43
CA ASP A 725 -21.66 -0.69 -22.17
C ASP A 725 -21.40 0.58 -23.01
N ASP A 726 -20.22 1.20 -22.90
CA ASP A 726 -19.77 2.30 -23.78
C ASP A 726 -18.33 2.14 -24.36
N ASP A 727 -17.56 3.22 -24.56
CA ASP A 727 -16.19 3.23 -25.13
C ASP A 727 -15.28 4.25 -24.35
N VAL A 728 -15.57 4.48 -23.05
CA VAL A 728 -14.90 5.43 -22.16
C VAL A 728 -14.19 4.71 -21.01
N LEU A 729 -12.88 4.95 -20.86
CA LEU A 729 -12.10 4.49 -19.71
C LEU A 729 -12.41 5.34 -18.47
N GLU A 730 -13.10 4.77 -17.50
CA GLU A 730 -13.54 5.42 -16.26
C GLU A 730 -12.90 4.80 -15.00
N GLY A 731 -12.53 3.52 -15.08
CA GLY A 731 -12.10 2.67 -13.98
C GLY A 731 -13.28 2.13 -13.17
N ASN A 732 -13.01 1.24 -12.20
CA ASN A 732 -14.08 0.61 -11.42
C ASN A 732 -14.93 1.61 -10.62
N GLU A 733 -16.23 1.51 -10.81
CA GLU A 733 -17.25 2.43 -10.34
C GLU A 733 -18.16 1.80 -9.27
N THR A 734 -19.02 2.60 -8.64
CA THR A 734 -19.95 2.11 -7.61
C THR A 734 -21.36 2.69 -7.72
N VAL A 735 -22.36 1.83 -7.52
CA VAL A 735 -23.76 2.17 -7.23
C VAL A 735 -24.05 1.82 -5.78
N ILE A 736 -24.48 2.81 -4.98
CA ILE A 736 -24.74 2.69 -3.55
C ILE A 736 -26.19 3.08 -3.28
N VAL A 737 -27.00 2.11 -2.84
CA VAL A 737 -28.40 2.32 -2.45
C VAL A 737 -28.53 2.36 -0.94
N LYS A 738 -29.19 3.40 -0.42
CA LYS A 738 -29.45 3.56 1.02
C LYS A 738 -30.93 3.80 1.29
N LEU A 739 -31.52 2.98 2.18
CA LEU A 739 -32.92 3.04 2.59
C LEU A 739 -33.17 4.27 3.47
N LEU A 740 -34.24 5.01 3.18
CA LEU A 740 -34.59 6.24 3.90
C LEU A 740 -35.81 6.07 4.81
N ASN A 741 -36.89 5.48 4.29
CA ASN A 741 -38.15 5.29 5.02
C ASN A 741 -39.06 4.30 4.28
N SER A 742 -40.15 3.90 4.94
CA SER A 742 -41.29 3.25 4.31
C SER A 742 -42.55 4.09 4.49
N ASP A 743 -43.50 3.96 3.55
CA ASP A 743 -44.85 4.51 3.68
C ASP A 743 -45.69 3.82 4.78
N ASN A 744 -45.25 2.64 5.22
CA ASN A 744 -45.96 1.79 6.14
C ASN A 744 -45.40 1.92 7.57
N SER A 745 -46.20 2.46 8.50
CA SER A 745 -45.74 2.81 9.87
C SER A 745 -45.33 1.64 10.76
N ILE A 746 -45.63 0.39 10.35
CA ILE A 746 -45.15 -0.83 11.04
C ILE A 746 -43.83 -1.36 10.46
N VAL A 747 -43.36 -0.82 9.35
CA VAL A 747 -42.10 -1.20 8.70
C VAL A 747 -41.01 -0.18 9.04
N LYS A 748 -39.91 -0.64 9.63
CA LYS A 748 -38.79 0.22 10.02
C LYS A 748 -37.55 -0.13 9.21
N VAL A 749 -36.79 0.88 8.79
CA VAL A 749 -35.46 0.67 8.21
C VAL A 749 -34.52 0.17 9.33
N ALA A 750 -33.79 -0.91 9.05
CA ALA A 750 -32.80 -1.49 9.95
C ALA A 750 -31.51 -1.85 9.20
N ASN A 751 -30.47 -2.15 9.96
CA ASN A 751 -29.15 -2.48 9.39
C ASN A 751 -29.12 -3.92 8.83
N PRO A 752 -28.51 -4.16 7.66
CA PRO A 752 -27.94 -3.16 6.74
C PRO A 752 -29.02 -2.31 6.04
N ASP A 753 -28.90 -1.00 6.17
CA ASP A 753 -29.75 0.01 5.51
C ASP A 753 -29.14 0.51 4.20
N THR A 754 -27.89 0.11 3.93
CA THR A 754 -27.07 0.56 2.80
C THR A 754 -26.43 -0.66 2.13
N ALA A 755 -26.41 -0.69 0.81
CA ALA A 755 -25.74 -1.72 0.02
C ALA A 755 -25.02 -1.10 -1.19
N THR A 756 -23.93 -1.74 -1.62
CA THR A 756 -23.10 -1.31 -2.75
C THR A 756 -23.00 -2.41 -3.80
N VAL A 757 -23.12 -2.02 -5.07
CA VAL A 757 -22.67 -2.77 -6.25
C VAL A 757 -21.47 -2.01 -6.81
N THR A 758 -20.39 -2.72 -7.14
CA THR A 758 -19.25 -2.20 -7.89
C THR A 758 -19.42 -2.62 -9.35
N ILE A 759 -19.26 -1.68 -10.28
CA ILE A 759 -19.18 -1.95 -11.72
C ILE A 759 -17.69 -1.98 -12.08
N ALA A 760 -17.24 -3.04 -12.73
CA ALA A 760 -15.88 -3.14 -13.24
C ALA A 760 -15.86 -2.78 -14.74
N ASP A 761 -15.00 -1.82 -15.05
CA ASP A 761 -14.73 -1.29 -16.39
C ASP A 761 -13.68 -2.19 -17.08
N GLU A 762 -13.97 -2.73 -18.28
CA GLU A 762 -13.00 -3.47 -19.11
C GLU A 762 -12.24 -2.62 -20.14
N ASP A 763 -12.60 -1.34 -20.25
CA ASP A 763 -12.16 -0.49 -21.34
C ASP A 763 -10.66 -0.17 -21.25
N THR A 764 -10.06 0.14 -22.39
CA THR A 764 -8.62 0.42 -22.46
C THR A 764 -8.30 1.54 -23.43
N SER A 765 -7.60 2.56 -22.90
CA SER A 765 -7.13 3.68 -23.69
C SER A 765 -5.59 3.73 -23.75
N GLN A 766 -5.10 4.07 -24.94
CA GLN A 766 -3.71 4.13 -25.32
C GLN A 766 -3.42 5.49 -25.99
N LEU A 767 -2.45 6.18 -25.42
CA LEU A 767 -1.93 7.45 -25.91
C LEU A 767 -0.92 7.23 -27.03
N SER A 768 -1.04 8.04 -28.08
CA SER A 768 -0.11 8.12 -29.21
C SER A 768 0.21 9.57 -29.55
N ILE A 769 1.36 9.82 -30.18
CA ILE A 769 1.73 11.13 -30.72
C ILE A 769 2.04 11.01 -32.21
N VAL A 770 1.56 11.97 -33.01
CA VAL A 770 1.85 12.08 -34.43
C VAL A 770 2.16 13.52 -34.83
N LYS A 771 3.16 13.73 -35.69
CA LYS A 771 3.27 14.96 -36.48
C LYS A 771 2.01 15.14 -37.35
N THR A 772 1.48 16.35 -37.33
CA THR A 772 0.36 16.80 -38.17
C THR A 772 0.88 17.71 -39.30
N THR A 773 1.77 18.65 -38.97
CA THR A 773 2.47 19.53 -39.93
C THR A 773 3.93 19.70 -39.51
N ASP A 774 4.81 19.79 -40.51
CA ASP A 774 6.18 20.31 -40.34
C ASP A 774 6.16 21.83 -40.18
N ALA A 775 7.25 22.37 -39.64
CA ALA A 775 7.46 23.81 -39.48
C ALA A 775 8.26 24.38 -40.66
N SER A 776 8.11 25.67 -40.91
CA SER A 776 8.92 26.45 -41.84
C SER A 776 8.95 27.88 -41.35
N GLU A 777 10.13 28.46 -41.25
CA GLU A 777 10.29 29.89 -41.10
C GLU A 777 9.62 30.60 -42.32
N PRO A 778 9.18 31.87 -42.19
CA PRO A 778 9.35 32.75 -41.03
C PRO A 778 8.17 32.68 -40.03
N ALA A 779 7.16 31.83 -40.32
CA ALA A 779 5.85 31.92 -39.67
C ALA A 779 4.93 30.69 -39.83
N SER A 780 5.45 29.52 -40.21
CA SER A 780 4.65 28.30 -40.35
C SER A 780 4.96 27.35 -39.20
N ASP A 781 4.13 27.37 -38.17
CA ASP A 781 4.33 26.56 -36.97
C ASP A 781 4.17 25.05 -37.24
N GLY A 782 5.02 24.26 -36.58
CA GLY A 782 4.87 22.82 -36.52
C GLY A 782 3.71 22.40 -35.61
N LEU A 783 3.15 21.21 -35.81
CA LEU A 783 2.03 20.74 -34.98
C LEU A 783 2.10 19.25 -34.70
N PHE A 784 2.22 18.88 -33.42
CA PHE A 784 1.94 17.53 -32.95
C PHE A 784 0.47 17.39 -32.56
N THR A 785 -0.12 16.22 -32.82
CA THR A 785 -1.39 15.81 -32.22
C THR A 785 -1.13 14.62 -31.30
N LEU A 786 -1.56 14.73 -30.05
CA LEU A 786 -1.58 13.64 -29.07
C LEU A 786 -3.00 13.08 -29.04
N SER A 787 -3.14 11.76 -29.22
CA SER A 787 -4.45 11.10 -29.37
C SER A 787 -4.58 9.86 -28.50
N LEU A 788 -5.73 9.71 -27.87
CA LEU A 788 -6.25 8.53 -27.20
C LEU A 788 -7.16 7.75 -28.18
N ASN A 789 -7.12 6.43 -28.19
CA ASN A 789 -8.07 5.64 -29.01
C ASN A 789 -9.49 5.65 -28.43
N ASN A 790 -9.61 5.52 -27.10
CA ASN A 790 -10.87 5.55 -26.37
C ASN A 790 -10.90 6.79 -25.46
N GLN A 791 -12.08 7.30 -25.11
CA GLN A 791 -12.17 8.48 -24.23
C GLN A 791 -11.79 8.10 -22.80
N VAL A 792 -11.60 9.11 -21.94
CA VAL A 792 -11.25 8.93 -20.53
C VAL A 792 -12.02 9.96 -19.72
N SER A 793 -12.73 9.54 -18.67
CA SER A 793 -13.62 10.45 -17.93
C SER A 793 -12.90 11.41 -16.99
N VAL A 794 -11.60 11.18 -16.76
CA VAL A 794 -10.68 12.08 -16.07
C VAL A 794 -9.64 12.67 -17.03
N ALA A 795 -9.17 13.89 -16.75
CA ALA A 795 -8.18 14.55 -17.59
C ALA A 795 -6.83 13.80 -17.55
N THR A 796 -6.31 13.48 -18.75
CA THR A 796 -5.05 12.76 -18.92
C THR A 796 -3.90 13.76 -19.03
N VAL A 797 -3.09 13.86 -17.98
CA VAL A 797 -1.84 14.61 -17.98
C VAL A 797 -0.73 13.71 -18.50
N VAL A 798 -0.06 14.18 -19.54
CA VAL A 798 0.98 13.48 -20.29
C VAL A 798 2.31 14.16 -20.00
N ASN A 799 3.28 13.43 -19.44
CA ASN A 799 4.66 13.88 -19.35
C ASN A 799 5.42 13.45 -20.61
N PHE A 800 6.22 14.33 -21.19
CA PHE A 800 7.04 14.06 -22.37
C PHE A 800 8.44 14.65 -22.22
N GLU A 801 9.37 14.26 -23.09
CA GLU A 801 10.65 14.93 -23.30
C GLU A 801 10.73 15.49 -24.71
N VAL A 802 11.55 16.53 -24.88
CA VAL A 802 11.85 17.16 -26.17
C VAL A 802 13.33 16.97 -26.46
N SER A 803 13.66 16.62 -27.70
CA SER A 803 15.00 16.42 -28.22
C SER A 803 15.02 16.75 -29.71
N GLY A 804 16.15 16.62 -30.39
CA GLY A 804 16.26 16.92 -31.82
C GLY A 804 17.60 17.54 -32.17
N THR A 805 17.65 18.24 -33.29
CA THR A 805 18.78 19.12 -33.64
C THR A 805 18.49 20.57 -33.29
N ALA A 806 17.22 20.97 -33.35
CA ALA A 806 16.77 22.33 -33.03
C ALA A 806 16.82 22.64 -31.53
N THR A 807 17.08 23.90 -31.25
CA THR A 807 17.29 24.53 -29.94
C THR A 807 16.09 25.38 -29.54
N GLU A 808 15.46 25.02 -28.42
CA GLU A 808 14.38 25.80 -27.80
C GLU A 808 14.86 27.23 -27.48
N GLU A 809 13.98 28.23 -27.66
CA GLU A 809 14.25 29.68 -27.55
C GLU A 809 15.16 30.28 -28.63
N THR A 810 15.72 29.47 -29.54
CA THR A 810 16.46 29.97 -30.73
C THR A 810 15.64 29.71 -31.99
N ASP A 811 15.25 28.45 -32.21
CA ASP A 811 14.70 27.98 -33.49
C ASP A 811 13.19 27.67 -33.36
N TYR A 812 12.72 27.45 -32.13
CA TYR A 812 11.30 27.28 -31.78
C TYR A 812 10.97 27.63 -30.32
N ASP A 813 9.69 27.94 -30.05
CA ASP A 813 9.11 28.20 -28.73
C ASP A 813 8.03 27.15 -28.38
N LEU A 814 8.13 26.53 -27.20
CA LEU A 814 7.09 25.68 -26.59
C LEU A 814 6.48 26.31 -25.33
N THR A 815 7.03 27.40 -24.80
CA THR A 815 6.68 28.01 -23.52
C THR A 815 5.31 28.68 -23.54
N ASN A 816 4.85 29.15 -24.70
CA ASN A 816 3.48 29.63 -24.93
C ASN A 816 2.43 28.51 -24.79
N THR A 817 2.85 27.25 -24.83
CA THR A 817 1.98 26.06 -24.77
C THR A 817 2.12 25.28 -23.45
N THR A 818 3.33 25.18 -22.89
CA THR A 818 3.59 24.43 -21.66
C THR A 818 4.62 25.12 -20.76
N THR A 819 4.31 25.32 -19.47
CA THR A 819 5.26 25.89 -18.47
C THR A 819 6.18 24.85 -17.83
N SER A 820 6.06 23.61 -18.30
CA SER A 820 6.63 22.38 -17.79
C SER A 820 6.28 21.31 -18.82
N ILE A 821 7.25 20.48 -19.21
CA ILE A 821 7.23 19.38 -20.19
C ILE A 821 6.06 18.37 -20.07
N THR A 822 4.84 18.89 -20.20
CA THR A 822 3.57 18.24 -19.86
C THR A 822 2.45 18.79 -20.72
N ALA A 823 1.61 17.91 -21.29
CA ALA A 823 0.38 18.27 -21.98
C ALA A 823 -0.83 17.69 -21.22
N THR A 824 -2.03 18.26 -21.40
CA THR A 824 -3.26 17.70 -20.80
C THR A 824 -4.32 17.51 -21.87
N ILE A 825 -4.76 16.25 -22.06
CA ILE A 825 -5.98 15.93 -22.79
C ILE A 825 -7.15 16.06 -21.81
N PRO A 826 -8.12 16.98 -22.04
CA PRO A 826 -9.27 17.12 -21.16
C PRO A 826 -10.10 15.85 -21.01
N ALA A 827 -10.77 15.70 -19.87
CA ALA A 827 -11.77 14.66 -19.64
C ALA A 827 -12.81 14.64 -20.76
N ASN A 828 -13.24 13.45 -21.18
CA ASN A 828 -14.23 13.22 -22.24
C ASN A 828 -13.83 13.85 -23.59
N THR A 829 -12.53 13.82 -23.90
CA THR A 829 -11.98 14.17 -25.20
C THR A 829 -10.90 13.18 -25.62
N SER A 830 -10.76 12.92 -26.92
CA SER A 830 -9.80 11.94 -27.45
C SER A 830 -8.46 12.52 -27.90
N SER A 831 -8.25 13.84 -27.89
CA SER A 831 -6.98 14.42 -28.37
C SER A 831 -6.71 15.86 -27.90
N ILE A 832 -5.43 16.25 -27.95
CA ILE A 832 -4.96 17.63 -27.84
C ILE A 832 -3.86 17.90 -28.87
N THR A 833 -3.72 19.16 -29.28
CA THR A 833 -2.62 19.61 -30.14
C THR A 833 -1.53 20.28 -29.34
N LEU A 834 -0.27 20.00 -29.66
CA LEU A 834 0.92 20.67 -29.15
C LEU A 834 1.60 21.38 -30.33
N PRO A 835 1.39 22.70 -30.51
CA PRO A 835 2.10 23.46 -31.53
C PRO A 835 3.56 23.66 -31.15
N VAL A 836 4.39 23.76 -32.18
CA VAL A 836 5.82 24.11 -32.12
C VAL A 836 5.92 25.45 -32.86
N GLU A 837 5.87 26.55 -32.12
CA GLU A 837 5.89 27.90 -32.70
C GLU A 837 7.31 28.17 -33.23
N VAL A 838 7.45 28.51 -34.51
CA VAL A 838 8.78 28.70 -35.12
C VAL A 838 9.31 30.10 -34.84
N ILE A 839 10.62 30.23 -34.62
CA ILE A 839 11.30 31.51 -34.41
C ILE A 839 12.13 31.81 -35.66
N ASP A 840 11.81 32.91 -36.34
CA ASP A 840 12.48 33.42 -37.56
C ASP A 840 13.74 34.23 -37.22
N ASP A 841 14.86 33.94 -37.87
CA ASP A 841 16.16 34.60 -37.64
C ASP A 841 16.91 34.98 -38.96
N ASP A 842 18.13 35.53 -38.89
CA ASP A 842 18.93 36.02 -40.05
C ASP A 842 20.18 35.11 -40.30
N ILE A 843 20.13 33.83 -39.97
CA ILE A 843 21.20 32.81 -40.12
C ILE A 843 20.76 31.77 -41.14
N ILE A 844 21.69 31.37 -42.03
CA ILE A 844 21.45 30.26 -42.97
C ILE A 844 21.79 28.95 -42.26
N GLU A 845 20.80 28.05 -42.20
CA GLU A 845 20.86 26.77 -41.49
C GLU A 845 20.54 25.57 -42.39
N GLU A 846 20.78 24.36 -41.89
CA GLU A 846 20.31 23.12 -42.53
C GLU A 846 18.99 22.70 -41.87
N ASN A 847 18.13 21.97 -42.59
CA ASN A 847 16.83 21.54 -42.05
C ASN A 847 16.94 20.86 -40.68
N GLU A 848 16.40 21.49 -39.65
CA GLU A 848 16.48 21.02 -38.28
C GLU A 848 15.29 20.13 -37.87
N THR A 849 15.33 19.59 -36.64
CA THR A 849 14.31 18.67 -36.13
C THR A 849 13.96 18.92 -34.67
N VAL A 850 12.67 18.79 -34.36
CA VAL A 850 12.09 18.72 -33.01
C VAL A 850 11.44 17.34 -32.84
N ILE A 851 11.81 16.62 -31.80
CA ILE A 851 11.39 15.24 -31.50
C ILE A 851 10.76 15.22 -30.11
N VAL A 852 9.47 14.89 -30.03
CA VAL A 852 8.75 14.73 -28.77
C VAL A 852 8.55 13.26 -28.46
N THR A 853 8.97 12.81 -27.28
CA THR A 853 8.84 11.43 -26.81
C THR A 853 7.99 11.38 -25.54
N LEU A 854 6.94 10.55 -25.55
CA LEU A 854 6.01 10.35 -24.44
C LEU A 854 6.63 9.47 -23.34
N LEU A 855 6.57 9.94 -22.10
CA LEU A 855 7.22 9.29 -20.94
C LEU A 855 6.22 8.61 -19.99
N SER A 856 5.15 9.30 -19.58
CA SER A 856 4.16 8.76 -18.64
C SER A 856 2.84 9.52 -18.65
N THR A 857 1.81 8.89 -18.09
CA THR A 857 0.46 9.40 -17.87
C THR A 857 0.14 9.42 -16.36
N ASN A 858 -0.91 10.13 -15.95
CA ASN A 858 -1.35 10.25 -14.55
C ASN A 858 -2.48 9.28 -14.14
N ASN A 859 -2.91 8.40 -15.04
CA ASN A 859 -4.11 7.56 -14.92
C ASN A 859 -3.88 6.19 -15.61
N LEU A 860 -4.95 5.42 -15.84
CA LEU A 860 -4.89 4.07 -16.42
C LEU A 860 -4.52 4.03 -17.92
N VAL A 861 -4.35 5.18 -18.59
CA VAL A 861 -3.97 5.25 -20.00
C VAL A 861 -2.55 4.72 -20.21
N THR A 862 -2.38 3.82 -21.17
CA THR A 862 -1.06 3.28 -21.57
C THR A 862 -0.42 4.11 -22.70
N ILE A 863 0.90 4.06 -22.86
CA ILE A 863 1.58 4.71 -24.01
C ILE A 863 1.76 3.68 -25.14
N SER A 864 1.51 4.11 -26.38
CA SER A 864 1.63 3.26 -27.57
C SER A 864 3.07 2.85 -27.85
N PRO A 865 3.42 1.55 -27.84
CA PRO A 865 4.81 1.11 -28.01
C PRO A 865 5.37 1.31 -29.43
N ILE A 866 4.54 1.77 -30.38
CA ILE A 866 4.90 2.03 -31.78
C ILE A 866 4.78 3.51 -32.18
N ASN A 867 4.04 4.32 -31.40
CA ASN A 867 3.78 5.74 -31.66
C ASN A 867 4.01 6.57 -30.37
N ASN A 868 5.06 6.25 -29.61
CA ASN A 868 5.47 6.98 -28.41
C ASN A 868 6.40 8.16 -28.70
N SER A 869 6.84 8.35 -29.93
CA SER A 869 7.71 9.46 -30.33
C SER A 869 7.34 9.95 -31.73
N SER A 870 7.49 11.25 -31.99
CA SER A 870 7.26 11.83 -33.31
C SER A 870 8.19 13.00 -33.59
N THR A 871 8.44 13.28 -34.87
CA THR A 871 9.43 14.25 -35.34
C THR A 871 8.80 15.28 -36.27
N ILE A 872 9.02 16.55 -35.95
CA ILE A 872 8.83 17.72 -36.82
C ILE A 872 10.19 18.12 -37.40
N THR A 873 10.18 18.54 -38.66
CA THR A 873 11.30 19.21 -39.33
C THR A 873 10.99 20.70 -39.40
N ILE A 874 12.00 21.53 -39.15
CA ILE A 874 11.98 22.98 -39.40
C ILE A 874 12.73 23.22 -40.72
N THR A 875 12.28 24.18 -41.53
CA THR A 875 12.95 24.59 -42.77
C THR A 875 13.16 26.10 -42.84
N ASP A 876 14.40 26.46 -43.15
CA ASP A 876 15.01 27.80 -43.26
C ASP A 876 14.48 28.63 -44.46
N ASN A 877 14.44 29.97 -44.35
CA ASN A 877 14.13 30.89 -45.46
C ASN A 877 15.31 31.70 -46.02
N GLU A 878 16.48 31.65 -45.39
CA GLU A 878 17.65 32.50 -45.67
C GLU A 878 18.48 31.91 -46.83
N GLY A 879 18.39 30.60 -47.01
CA GLY A 879 18.98 29.79 -48.08
C GLY A 879 18.42 30.12 -49.47
N GLY A 880 19.14 30.96 -50.24
CA GLY A 880 18.73 31.37 -51.58
C GLY A 880 19.85 31.80 -52.52
N ALA A 881 19.59 31.72 -53.83
CA ALA A 881 20.55 32.09 -54.87
C ALA A 881 20.87 33.60 -54.86
N GLY A 882 22.00 33.98 -54.26
CA GLY A 882 22.46 35.36 -54.09
C GLY A 882 22.86 35.69 -52.65
N ASN A 883 22.39 34.91 -51.68
CA ASN A 883 22.89 34.88 -50.30
C ASN A 883 23.98 33.80 -50.20
N GLY A 884 25.03 34.04 -49.40
CA GLY A 884 26.19 33.14 -49.31
C GLY A 884 27.48 33.86 -49.71
N LEU A 885 28.11 33.48 -50.83
CA LEU A 885 29.40 34.07 -51.23
C LEU A 885 29.28 35.06 -52.39
N THR A 886 30.01 36.16 -52.27
CA THR A 886 30.25 37.14 -53.35
C THR A 886 31.74 37.23 -53.66
N ILE A 887 32.05 37.49 -54.93
CA ILE A 887 33.40 37.80 -55.42
C ILE A 887 33.29 39.01 -56.35
N SER A 888 34.25 39.93 -56.26
CA SER A 888 34.27 41.14 -57.10
C SER A 888 35.36 41.06 -58.16
N ASP A 889 35.03 41.55 -59.36
CA ASP A 889 36.01 41.75 -60.44
C ASP A 889 37.11 42.73 -60.00
N ILE A 890 38.34 42.47 -60.43
CA ILE A 890 39.50 43.35 -60.21
C ILE A 890 40.19 43.66 -61.53
N THR A 891 41.01 44.70 -61.54
CA THR A 891 41.91 45.01 -62.66
C THR A 891 43.27 45.37 -62.10
N VAL A 892 44.31 44.75 -62.65
CA VAL A 892 45.72 44.84 -62.25
C VAL A 892 46.57 44.95 -63.52
N ASN A 893 47.82 45.39 -63.40
CA ASN A 893 48.78 45.39 -64.51
C ASN A 893 49.62 44.11 -64.47
N GLU A 894 50.11 43.61 -65.61
CA GLU A 894 50.96 42.40 -65.65
C GLU A 894 52.16 42.49 -64.68
N GLY A 895 52.83 43.65 -64.67
CA GLY A 895 53.97 43.93 -63.78
C GLY A 895 53.65 44.11 -62.28
N ASP A 896 52.39 43.99 -61.85
CA ASP A 896 52.02 43.99 -60.42
C ASP A 896 52.32 42.63 -59.75
N GLY A 897 52.54 41.58 -60.54
CA GLY A 897 53.04 40.26 -60.11
C GLY A 897 52.03 39.36 -59.38
N THR A 898 50.98 39.91 -58.77
CA THR A 898 49.85 39.14 -58.22
C THR A 898 48.50 39.84 -58.38
N ALA A 899 47.47 39.04 -58.62
CA ALA A 899 46.07 39.44 -58.63
C ALA A 899 45.40 38.90 -57.35
N THR A 900 44.80 39.75 -56.51
CA THR A 900 44.11 39.29 -55.28
C THR A 900 42.63 39.65 -55.31
N VAL A 901 41.77 38.64 -55.45
CA VAL A 901 40.31 38.77 -55.33
C VAL A 901 39.86 38.39 -53.92
N GLN A 902 38.86 39.11 -53.40
CA GLN A 902 38.24 38.80 -52.11
C GLN A 902 36.96 38.00 -52.34
N VAL A 903 36.84 36.86 -51.65
CA VAL A 903 35.58 36.11 -51.56
C VAL A 903 34.95 36.43 -50.20
N THR A 904 33.78 37.07 -50.22
CA THR A 904 33.11 37.63 -49.03
C THR A 904 31.78 36.94 -48.79
N LEU A 905 31.57 36.47 -47.56
CA LEU A 905 30.32 35.92 -47.05
C LEU A 905 29.33 37.05 -46.74
N THR A 906 28.09 36.92 -47.23
CA THR A 906 27.05 37.97 -47.19
C THR A 906 25.84 37.66 -46.29
N GLY A 907 25.83 36.49 -45.64
CA GLY A 907 24.87 36.10 -44.59
C GLY A 907 25.60 35.32 -43.50
N ASN A 908 24.99 35.17 -42.32
CA ASN A 908 25.52 34.23 -41.33
C ASN A 908 25.21 32.79 -41.79
N VAL A 909 26.04 31.81 -41.41
CA VAL A 909 25.83 30.39 -41.70
C VAL A 909 26.17 29.60 -40.44
N GLN A 910 25.22 28.82 -39.94
CA GLN A 910 25.41 28.02 -38.72
C GLN A 910 26.57 27.03 -38.89
N GLY A 911 27.44 26.91 -37.88
CA GLY A 911 28.57 25.97 -37.88
C GLY A 911 29.75 26.28 -38.83
N GLY A 912 29.62 27.23 -39.75
CA GLY A 912 30.63 27.54 -40.76
C GLY A 912 30.74 26.48 -41.87
N PHE A 913 31.50 26.79 -42.92
CA PHE A 913 31.57 25.93 -44.12
C PHE A 913 32.91 26.05 -44.86
N SER A 914 33.10 25.26 -45.92
CA SER A 914 34.27 25.36 -46.79
C SER A 914 33.89 25.26 -48.25
N VAL A 915 34.60 26.01 -49.10
CA VAL A 915 34.37 26.09 -50.55
C VAL A 915 35.67 25.89 -51.29
N ASP A 916 35.69 24.89 -52.16
CA ASP A 916 36.79 24.68 -53.10
C ASP A 916 36.69 25.68 -54.26
N TYR A 917 37.84 26.24 -54.64
CA TYR A 917 37.98 27.13 -55.80
C TYR A 917 39.06 26.61 -56.75
N GLN A 918 38.91 26.97 -58.02
CA GLN A 918 39.94 26.79 -59.05
C GLN A 918 39.83 27.95 -60.06
N THR A 919 40.98 28.50 -60.46
CA THR A 919 41.07 29.44 -61.59
C THR A 919 40.81 28.70 -62.91
N ALA A 920 40.06 29.32 -63.83
CA ALA A 920 39.81 28.78 -65.16
C ALA A 920 40.14 29.84 -66.22
N ASP A 921 40.68 29.38 -67.35
CA ASP A 921 41.07 30.25 -68.45
C ASP A 921 39.89 31.02 -69.04
N GLY A 922 40.13 32.30 -69.34
CA GLY A 922 39.17 33.20 -69.96
C GLY A 922 39.73 33.74 -71.27
N THR A 923 39.97 35.04 -71.31
CA THR A 923 40.82 35.68 -72.32
C THR A 923 42.29 35.49 -71.95
N ALA A 924 42.64 35.73 -70.67
CA ALA A 924 43.90 35.29 -70.06
C ALA A 924 43.96 33.77 -69.90
N ILE A 925 45.14 33.21 -70.15
CA ILE A 925 45.47 31.78 -70.24
C ILE A 925 46.52 31.41 -69.18
N ALA A 926 46.32 30.26 -68.52
CA ALA A 926 47.27 29.77 -67.53
C ALA A 926 48.65 29.44 -68.13
N GLU A 927 49.69 29.69 -67.34
CA GLU A 927 51.13 29.57 -67.64
C GLU A 927 51.71 30.58 -68.64
N ASP A 928 50.88 31.20 -69.49
CA ASP A 928 51.28 32.33 -70.33
C ASP A 928 51.05 33.67 -69.58
N ASP A 929 49.85 33.91 -69.03
CA ASP A 929 49.45 35.21 -68.45
C ASP A 929 49.31 35.18 -66.91
N TYR A 930 48.92 34.03 -66.36
CA TYR A 930 48.80 33.82 -64.90
C TYR A 930 49.13 32.37 -64.50
N GLN A 931 49.49 32.12 -63.25
CA GLN A 931 49.74 30.76 -62.76
C GLN A 931 48.43 30.13 -62.27
N SER A 932 48.09 28.95 -62.79
CA SER A 932 46.85 28.26 -62.38
C SER A 932 46.85 27.91 -60.89
N GLN A 933 45.71 28.13 -60.22
CA GLN A 933 45.59 27.98 -58.77
C GLN A 933 44.26 27.33 -58.38
N SER A 934 44.33 26.45 -57.38
CA SER A 934 43.16 25.90 -56.70
C SER A 934 43.43 25.74 -55.21
N GLY A 935 42.36 25.60 -54.43
CA GLY A 935 42.44 25.40 -52.99
C GLY A 935 41.06 25.43 -52.36
N THR A 936 41.03 25.42 -51.04
CA THR A 936 39.81 25.46 -50.23
C THR A 936 39.82 26.73 -49.38
N LEU A 937 38.74 27.50 -49.40
CA LEU A 937 38.48 28.57 -48.44
C LEU A 937 37.61 27.99 -47.31
N THR A 938 37.94 28.30 -46.06
CA THR A 938 37.14 27.88 -44.89
C THR A 938 36.61 29.11 -44.17
N PHE A 939 35.28 29.21 -44.11
CA PHE A 939 34.55 30.28 -43.45
C PHE A 939 34.12 29.81 -42.07
N ALA A 940 34.32 30.66 -41.06
CA ALA A 940 33.77 30.50 -39.71
C ALA A 940 32.24 30.70 -39.66
N GLY A 941 31.63 31.27 -40.71
CA GLY A 941 30.18 31.38 -40.86
C GLY A 941 29.60 32.74 -40.44
N THR A 942 30.43 33.77 -40.27
CA THR A 942 29.96 35.11 -39.90
C THR A 942 29.83 36.02 -41.13
N THR A 943 28.75 36.77 -41.24
CA THR A 943 28.58 37.75 -42.33
C THR A 943 29.74 38.77 -42.37
N GLU A 944 30.04 39.27 -43.57
CA GLU A 944 31.23 40.07 -43.93
C GLU A 944 32.61 39.35 -43.82
N GLU A 945 32.65 38.08 -43.37
CA GLU A 945 33.89 37.28 -43.40
C GLU A 945 34.44 37.20 -44.83
N SER A 946 35.72 37.52 -45.00
CA SER A 946 36.34 37.66 -46.31
C SER A 946 37.70 36.96 -46.38
N HIS A 947 37.87 36.07 -47.36
CA HIS A 947 39.12 35.35 -47.59
C HIS A 947 39.76 35.73 -48.93
N PRO A 948 41.08 35.98 -48.98
CA PRO A 948 41.80 36.33 -50.21
C PRO A 948 42.12 35.09 -51.05
N ILE A 949 41.85 35.17 -52.36
CA ILE A 949 42.50 34.33 -53.36
C ILE A 949 43.54 35.21 -54.07
N THR A 950 44.81 34.96 -53.79
CA THR A 950 45.94 35.62 -54.47
C THR A 950 46.50 34.69 -55.54
N VAL A 951 46.32 35.06 -56.81
CA VAL A 951 46.85 34.40 -58.01
C VAL A 951 48.14 35.09 -58.44
N SER A 952 49.15 34.35 -58.91
CA SER A 952 50.39 34.96 -59.43
C SER A 952 50.23 35.30 -60.92
N ILE A 953 50.66 36.50 -61.31
CA ILE A 953 50.63 36.98 -62.70
C ILE A 953 51.99 36.72 -63.36
N ALA A 954 52.00 36.34 -64.62
CA ALA A 954 53.21 36.20 -65.41
C ALA A 954 53.50 37.52 -66.15
N ASP A 955 54.50 38.27 -65.68
CA ASP A 955 55.00 39.48 -66.35
C ASP A 955 55.92 39.09 -67.52
N ASP A 956 55.54 39.50 -68.73
CA ASP A 956 56.15 39.10 -70.00
C ASP A 956 56.64 40.34 -70.80
N THR A 957 56.88 40.26 -72.12
CA THR A 957 57.30 41.41 -72.96
C THR A 957 56.44 41.64 -74.21
N LEU A 958 55.32 40.93 -74.31
CA LEU A 958 54.25 41.14 -75.28
C LEU A 958 53.46 42.42 -74.92
N ILE A 959 52.54 42.83 -75.78
CA ILE A 959 51.66 43.98 -75.51
C ILE A 959 50.25 43.56 -75.88
N GLU A 960 49.41 43.44 -74.88
CA GLU A 960 48.13 42.74 -74.97
C GLU A 960 46.96 43.68 -74.62
N PRO A 961 45.72 43.35 -75.05
CA PRO A 961 44.54 44.09 -74.62
C PRO A 961 44.22 43.78 -73.15
N THR A 962 43.33 44.55 -72.52
CA THR A 962 42.77 44.13 -71.22
C THR A 962 41.95 42.85 -71.39
N GLU A 963 42.19 41.89 -70.51
CA GLU A 963 41.69 40.51 -70.57
C GLU A 963 40.60 40.19 -69.55
#